data_AF-A0A7V6PXZ8-F1
#
_entry.id   AF-A0A7V6PXZ8-F1
#
_cell.length_a   1.000
_cell.length_b   1.000
_cell.length_c   1.000
_cell.angle_alpha   90.00
_cell.angle_beta   90.00
_cell.angle_gamma   90.00
#
_symmetry.space_group_name_H-M   'P 1'
#
loop_
_entity.id
_entity.type
_entity.pdbx_description
1 polymer ?
#
loop_
_entity_poly.entity_id
_entity_poly.type
_entity_poly.pdbx_seq_one_letter_code
_entity_poly.pdbx_strand_id
1 'polypeptide(L)'
;MSLVKKAEDSAGILILADDYPIQTVVINQDVLNLARSKNLKLYIEYPLSIEGLTFGEPSNTKYERLVVISDFFGNKLEKNTIMMLNGCWYLPLEKGTNINYYVHLCMAKVAGYDKIAFGLPEVTFPILFQKDDNRNILISTSCLSNFVTARYAPYNCWKNLWESILQWLSGNRNEFNLSWEPTVRPSYKKDEPLPEDYEKTALTRSFNWFRNYAIFSVDTKKGAIEGYESGIDHRGRQMLRNVVRGDCVSESAMVLALDWYINKDPDKKYYCKKILDFVWSPAFFHDDPDSPMYGLNNWYENGPIFYGDDNARVIMASLLARSLLNEDTWDESILKCLLANLRTSDLQGFRHNSLRESSFIPKGRNWTYYMYEDKTPKTFSPHFQAYLWAAFIWAYALTGYEDFLKRSKNAIKMTLDAYPEKWYWTNSLTAEISRMILPLAFLVRVDDTPEHRQWLDRMVKELLKNMVDCGAIQDMFGDLKMGKYPPPQSNEQYGTTEASLIQNNGDPATDLLYTTNWAFLGLHEAAFATGNKSYKEAEDRLAEFLCRIQVKSDAHKYLDGVWMRSFDFEKWEYWGSSADIGWSAWCVESGWVNSWIACVLAMRQKGESIFNLTANDKFKVIAPKLIEEMFTVKPLPATEKTKYSASMPGAEQ
;
A
#
# COMPACT_ATOMS: atom_id res chain seq x y z
N MET A 1 -16.40 -32.19 28.38
CA MET A 1 -17.40 -32.96 29.16
C MET A 1 -17.33 -32.76 30.68
N SER A 2 -16.15 -32.77 31.32
CA SER A 2 -16.05 -32.59 32.78
C SER A 2 -16.51 -31.20 33.26
N LEU A 3 -16.33 -30.16 32.45
CA LEU A 3 -16.63 -28.77 32.82
C LEU A 3 -18.14 -28.50 32.98
N VAL A 4 -18.96 -28.91 32.00
CA VAL A 4 -20.44 -28.81 32.06
C VAL A 4 -21.02 -29.58 33.25
N LYS A 5 -20.43 -30.74 33.57
CA LYS A 5 -20.81 -31.53 34.74
C LYS A 5 -20.47 -30.83 36.06
N LYS A 6 -19.34 -30.14 36.14
CA LYS A 6 -18.88 -29.42 37.35
C LYS A 6 -19.48 -28.03 37.52
N ALA A 7 -20.00 -27.42 36.45
CA ALA A 7 -20.56 -26.08 36.50
C ALA A 7 -21.78 -25.98 37.43
N GLU A 8 -21.88 -24.85 38.13
CA GLU A 8 -23.05 -24.48 38.93
C GLU A 8 -24.26 -24.15 38.03
N ASP A 9 -25.46 -24.23 38.58
CA ASP A 9 -26.68 -23.90 37.85
C ASP A 9 -26.67 -22.43 37.40
N SER A 10 -27.16 -22.17 36.18
CA SER A 10 -27.18 -20.85 35.54
C SER A 10 -25.80 -20.20 35.35
N ALA A 11 -24.73 -20.99 35.32
CA ALA A 11 -23.39 -20.54 34.95
C ALA A 11 -23.24 -20.37 33.43
N GLY A 12 -22.32 -19.48 33.04
CA GLY A 12 -21.84 -19.34 31.66
C GLY A 12 -20.59 -20.18 31.42
N ILE A 13 -20.50 -20.84 30.27
CA ILE A 13 -19.36 -21.67 29.87
C ILE A 13 -18.88 -21.25 28.47
N LEU A 14 -17.57 -21.01 28.37
CA LEU A 14 -16.85 -20.87 27.11
C LEU A 14 -16.25 -22.22 26.72
N ILE A 15 -16.54 -22.69 25.51
CA ILE A 15 -15.93 -23.86 24.88
C ILE A 15 -15.19 -23.34 23.64
N LEU A 16 -13.88 -23.12 23.79
CA LEU A 16 -13.04 -22.45 22.80
C LEU A 16 -12.32 -23.45 21.89
N ALA A 17 -11.85 -22.96 20.75
CA ALA A 17 -11.13 -23.74 19.75
C ALA A 17 -9.61 -23.52 19.85
N ASP A 18 -8.99 -24.08 20.89
CA ASP A 18 -7.56 -23.87 21.19
C ASP A 18 -6.61 -24.37 20.09
N ASP A 19 -7.04 -25.38 19.32
CA ASP A 19 -6.27 -25.98 18.23
C ASP A 19 -6.59 -25.40 16.83
N TYR A 20 -7.32 -24.27 16.77
CA TYR A 20 -7.76 -23.65 15.51
C TYR A 20 -6.62 -23.50 14.48
N PRO A 21 -6.78 -23.94 13.21
CA PRO A 21 -8.04 -24.34 12.56
C PRO A 21 -8.35 -25.85 12.61
N ILE A 22 -7.76 -26.61 13.54
CA ILE A 22 -8.10 -28.02 13.77
C ILE A 22 -9.33 -28.08 14.67
N GLN A 23 -10.34 -28.83 14.24
CA GLN A 23 -11.56 -29.02 15.03
C GLN A 23 -11.38 -30.14 16.05
N THR A 24 -11.49 -29.82 17.34
CA THR A 24 -11.36 -30.80 18.44
C THR A 24 -12.57 -30.87 19.37
N VAL A 25 -13.52 -29.93 19.23
CA VAL A 25 -14.68 -29.80 20.13
C VAL A 25 -15.85 -30.66 19.64
N VAL A 26 -16.28 -31.62 20.47
CA VAL A 26 -17.46 -32.48 20.21
C VAL A 26 -18.54 -32.23 21.27
N ILE A 27 -19.75 -31.90 20.81
CA ILE A 27 -20.91 -31.59 21.66
C ILE A 27 -22.07 -32.54 21.34
N ASN A 28 -22.18 -33.62 22.11
CA ASN A 28 -23.25 -34.61 21.95
C ASN A 28 -24.55 -34.22 22.69
N GLN A 29 -25.62 -35.00 22.47
CA GLN A 29 -26.92 -34.76 23.08
C GLN A 29 -26.89 -34.74 24.62
N ASP A 30 -26.04 -35.56 25.25
CA ASP A 30 -25.92 -35.60 26.71
C ASP A 30 -25.42 -34.27 27.28
N VAL A 31 -24.44 -33.64 26.62
CA VAL A 31 -23.94 -32.31 27.02
C VAL A 31 -25.04 -31.26 26.89
N LEU A 32 -25.82 -31.29 25.79
CA LEU A 32 -26.92 -30.36 25.57
C LEU A 32 -28.05 -30.55 26.59
N ASN A 33 -28.40 -31.80 26.91
CA ASN A 33 -29.41 -32.14 27.91
C ASN A 33 -29.00 -31.65 29.30
N LEU A 34 -27.74 -31.87 29.69
CA LEU A 34 -27.21 -31.43 30.98
C LEU A 34 -27.11 -29.90 31.07
N ALA A 35 -26.71 -29.23 29.98
CA ALA A 35 -26.71 -27.78 29.93
C ALA A 35 -28.12 -27.21 30.09
N ARG A 36 -29.13 -27.84 29.47
CA ARG A 36 -30.53 -27.46 29.62
C ARG A 36 -31.04 -27.67 31.05
N SER A 37 -30.75 -28.82 31.68
CA SER A 37 -31.24 -29.11 33.05
C SER A 37 -30.68 -28.15 34.10
N LYS A 38 -29.45 -27.68 33.90
CA LYS A 38 -28.78 -26.69 34.75
C LYS A 38 -28.99 -25.24 34.31
N ASN A 39 -29.79 -24.98 33.27
CA ASN A 39 -29.99 -23.66 32.69
C ASN A 39 -28.67 -22.93 32.33
N LEU A 40 -27.67 -23.66 31.85
CA LEU A 40 -26.35 -23.10 31.51
C LEU A 40 -26.42 -22.29 30.22
N LYS A 41 -25.60 -21.24 30.15
CA LYS A 41 -25.30 -20.55 28.90
C LYS A 41 -24.00 -21.07 28.30
N LEU A 42 -24.04 -21.52 27.06
CA LEU A 42 -22.88 -22.05 26.36
C LEU A 42 -22.50 -21.15 25.19
N TYR A 43 -21.23 -20.77 25.12
CA TYR A 43 -20.58 -20.29 23.90
C TYR A 43 -19.70 -21.41 23.37
N ILE A 44 -19.95 -21.84 22.14
CA ILE A 44 -19.27 -22.98 21.51
C ILE A 44 -18.61 -22.49 20.23
N GLU A 45 -17.30 -22.68 20.12
CA GLU A 45 -16.52 -22.16 19.02
C GLU A 45 -15.94 -23.27 18.15
N TYR A 46 -16.06 -23.11 16.83
CA TYR A 46 -15.48 -23.95 15.79
C TYR A 46 -15.54 -25.48 16.07
N PRO A 47 -16.73 -26.03 16.36
CA PRO A 47 -16.86 -27.42 16.77
C PRO A 47 -16.53 -28.40 15.64
N LEU A 48 -15.98 -29.55 15.99
CA LEU A 48 -15.92 -30.73 15.11
C LEU A 48 -17.33 -31.25 14.84
N SER A 49 -18.15 -31.33 15.89
CA SER A 49 -19.55 -31.71 15.76
C SER A 49 -20.39 -31.17 16.92
N ILE A 50 -21.65 -30.88 16.61
CA ILE A 50 -22.67 -30.58 17.60
C ILE A 50 -23.98 -31.26 17.18
N GLU A 51 -24.61 -31.93 18.13
CA GLU A 51 -25.85 -32.65 17.88
C GLU A 51 -26.93 -31.74 17.26
N GLY A 52 -27.49 -32.22 16.14
CA GLY A 52 -28.53 -31.53 15.37
C GLY A 52 -28.02 -30.50 14.34
N LEU A 53 -26.72 -30.22 14.25
CA LEU A 53 -26.16 -29.43 13.15
C LEU A 53 -25.22 -30.27 12.30
N THR A 54 -25.28 -30.05 10.98
CA THR A 54 -24.34 -30.64 10.03
C THR A 54 -23.52 -29.53 9.39
N PHE A 55 -22.20 -29.64 9.54
CA PHE A 55 -21.24 -28.73 8.93
C PHE A 55 -20.61 -29.39 7.71
N GLY A 56 -20.38 -28.60 6.67
CA GLY A 56 -19.52 -28.99 5.55
C GLY A 56 -18.04 -28.87 5.92
N GLU A 57 -17.19 -29.19 4.94
CA GLU A 57 -15.74 -29.06 5.07
C GLU A 57 -15.30 -27.62 5.44
N PRO A 58 -14.33 -27.46 6.36
CA PRO A 58 -13.72 -26.18 6.66
C PRO A 58 -13.34 -25.40 5.39
N SER A 59 -13.79 -24.15 5.32
CA SER A 59 -13.58 -23.26 4.18
C SER A 59 -12.90 -21.97 4.63
N ASN A 60 -12.09 -21.36 3.76
CA ASN A 60 -11.43 -20.10 4.05
C ASN A 60 -12.07 -18.93 3.29
N THR A 61 -12.00 -17.74 3.86
CA THR A 61 -12.46 -16.51 3.21
C THR A 61 -11.42 -15.98 2.24
N LYS A 62 -11.86 -15.40 1.13
CA LYS A 62 -11.00 -14.71 0.17
C LYS A 62 -11.21 -13.20 0.18
N TYR A 63 -12.46 -12.76 0.05
CA TYR A 63 -12.85 -11.35 0.04
C TYR A 63 -14.03 -11.05 0.96
N GLU A 64 -14.59 -12.09 1.58
CA GLU A 64 -15.66 -11.97 2.55
C GLU A 64 -15.17 -11.25 3.81
N ARG A 65 -16.03 -10.41 4.35
CA ARG A 65 -15.82 -9.65 5.59
C ARG A 65 -16.87 -10.03 6.61
N LEU A 66 -16.54 -9.86 7.89
CA LEU A 66 -17.47 -10.15 8.98
C LEU A 66 -18.46 -8.99 9.11
N VAL A 67 -19.76 -9.28 9.10
CA VAL A 67 -20.82 -8.28 9.18
C VAL A 67 -21.73 -8.56 10.37
N VAL A 68 -22.03 -7.51 11.12
CA VAL A 68 -23.04 -7.54 12.18
C VAL A 68 -24.43 -7.43 11.58
N ILE A 69 -25.30 -8.42 11.79
CA ILE A 69 -26.60 -8.48 11.10
C ILE A 69 -27.82 -8.46 12.04
N SER A 70 -27.60 -8.35 13.34
CA SER A 70 -28.66 -8.30 14.36
C SER A 70 -28.35 -7.27 15.45
N ASP A 71 -29.35 -6.95 16.27
CA ASP A 71 -29.24 -6.00 17.38
C ASP A 71 -28.70 -6.64 18.68
N PHE A 72 -28.17 -7.88 18.61
CA PHE A 72 -27.67 -8.62 19.78
C PHE A 72 -26.61 -7.86 20.60
N PHE A 73 -25.80 -7.03 19.94
CA PHE A 73 -24.72 -6.26 20.58
C PHE A 73 -25.11 -4.83 20.96
N GLY A 74 -26.37 -4.43 20.71
CA GLY A 74 -26.87 -3.09 21.02
C GLY A 74 -26.14 -1.95 20.29
N ASN A 75 -26.08 -0.79 20.94
CA ASN A 75 -25.48 0.43 20.38
C ASN A 75 -23.95 0.43 20.38
N LYS A 76 -23.31 -0.45 21.15
CA LYS A 76 -21.83 -0.57 21.17
C LYS A 76 -21.29 -1.20 19.88
N LEU A 77 -22.07 -2.07 19.24
CA LEU A 77 -21.72 -2.69 17.97
C LEU A 77 -22.98 -2.88 17.14
N GLU A 78 -23.32 -1.83 16.40
CA GLU A 78 -24.57 -1.75 15.68
C GLU A 78 -24.62 -2.71 14.47
N LYS A 79 -25.84 -3.00 14.02
CA LYS A 79 -26.09 -3.66 12.74
C LYS A 79 -25.38 -2.95 11.58
N ASN A 80 -25.06 -3.72 10.55
CA ASN A 80 -24.36 -3.34 9.32
C ASN A 80 -22.88 -2.97 9.51
N THR A 81 -22.32 -3.10 10.71
CA THR A 81 -20.89 -2.86 10.97
C THR A 81 -20.04 -3.94 10.30
N ILE A 82 -18.99 -3.50 9.61
CA ILE A 82 -17.96 -4.33 8.97
C ILE A 82 -16.80 -4.51 9.95
N MET A 83 -16.33 -5.74 10.06
CA MET A 83 -15.17 -6.15 10.85
C MET A 83 -14.33 -7.13 10.04
N MET A 84 -13.07 -7.30 10.42
CA MET A 84 -12.15 -8.27 9.84
C MET A 84 -11.82 -9.38 10.81
N LEU A 85 -12.15 -10.60 10.40
CA LEU A 85 -11.73 -11.85 11.02
C LEU A 85 -10.58 -12.41 10.15
N ASN A 86 -9.38 -11.92 10.40
CA ASN A 86 -8.21 -12.25 9.58
C ASN A 86 -7.92 -13.76 9.58
N GLY A 87 -7.60 -14.32 8.41
CA GLY A 87 -7.31 -15.74 8.27
C GLY A 87 -8.48 -16.65 8.64
N CYS A 88 -9.72 -16.17 8.41
CA CYS A 88 -10.94 -16.91 8.72
C CYS A 88 -11.03 -18.23 7.97
N TRP A 89 -10.87 -19.31 8.72
CA TRP A 89 -11.49 -20.60 8.48
C TRP A 89 -12.85 -20.64 9.17
N TYR A 90 -13.90 -21.02 8.44
CA TYR A 90 -15.24 -21.18 8.95
C TYR A 90 -15.84 -22.53 8.52
N LEU A 91 -16.89 -22.95 9.24
CA LEU A 91 -17.65 -24.17 8.98
C LEU A 91 -18.94 -23.82 8.25
N PRO A 92 -19.09 -24.13 6.95
CA PRO A 92 -20.34 -23.90 6.23
C PRO A 92 -21.45 -24.76 6.83
N LEU A 93 -22.65 -24.21 7.01
CA LEU A 93 -23.83 -25.01 7.37
C LEU A 93 -24.37 -25.71 6.12
N GLU A 94 -24.62 -27.03 6.20
CA GLU A 94 -25.16 -27.78 5.08
C GLU A 94 -26.64 -27.44 4.80
N LYS A 95 -27.00 -27.45 3.50
CA LYS A 95 -28.39 -27.33 3.05
C LYS A 95 -29.19 -28.52 3.59
N GLY A 96 -30.22 -28.25 4.39
CA GLY A 96 -31.03 -29.29 5.05
C GLY A 96 -30.75 -29.46 6.55
N THR A 97 -29.91 -28.60 7.14
CA THR A 97 -29.82 -28.46 8.60
C THR A 97 -31.22 -28.12 9.16
N ASN A 98 -31.86 -29.09 9.82
CA ASN A 98 -33.25 -29.04 10.27
C ASN A 98 -33.44 -28.25 11.59
N ILE A 99 -32.79 -27.09 11.71
CA ILE A 99 -32.88 -26.24 12.91
C ILE A 99 -33.02 -24.79 12.46
N ASN A 100 -34.01 -24.07 13.01
CA ASN A 100 -34.10 -22.63 12.88
C ASN A 100 -33.08 -21.97 13.81
N TYR A 101 -32.40 -20.93 13.32
CA TYR A 101 -31.40 -20.20 14.09
C TYR A 101 -31.46 -18.70 13.81
N TYR A 102 -31.12 -17.91 14.84
CA TYR A 102 -30.95 -16.46 14.74
C TYR A 102 -29.48 -16.12 14.54
N VAL A 103 -29.13 -15.56 13.38
CA VAL A 103 -27.75 -15.19 13.05
C VAL A 103 -27.46 -13.77 13.55
N HIS A 104 -26.32 -13.62 14.24
CA HIS A 104 -25.84 -12.35 14.78
C HIS A 104 -24.68 -11.78 13.95
N LEU A 105 -23.80 -12.66 13.46
CA LEU A 105 -22.68 -12.32 12.58
C LEU A 105 -22.65 -13.25 11.37
N CYS A 106 -22.29 -12.73 10.20
CA CYS A 106 -22.03 -13.56 9.02
C CYS A 106 -20.79 -13.09 8.26
N MET A 107 -20.15 -13.99 7.51
CA MET A 107 -19.22 -13.63 6.45
C MET A 107 -20.00 -13.35 5.18
N ALA A 108 -19.68 -12.23 4.53
CA ALA A 108 -20.27 -11.85 3.25
C ALA A 108 -19.27 -11.03 2.44
N LYS A 109 -19.27 -11.20 1.12
CA LYS A 109 -18.56 -10.30 0.21
C LYS A 109 -19.35 -9.00 0.13
N VAL A 110 -18.92 -7.97 0.86
CA VAL A 110 -19.59 -6.66 0.95
C VAL A 110 -18.61 -5.56 0.60
N ALA A 111 -19.08 -4.44 0.03
CA ALA A 111 -18.35 -3.17 -0.09
C ALA A 111 -18.79 -2.17 1.01
N GLY A 112 -17.93 -1.19 1.30
CA GLY A 112 -18.08 -0.28 2.44
C GLY A 112 -16.80 -0.10 3.27
N TYR A 113 -16.73 0.97 4.06
CA TYR A 113 -15.63 1.28 4.98
C TYR A 113 -15.89 0.64 6.36
N ASP A 114 -16.65 1.30 7.23
CA ASP A 114 -17.09 0.75 8.54
C ASP A 114 -18.48 0.11 8.50
N LYS A 115 -19.29 0.48 7.50
CA LYS A 115 -20.66 -0.01 7.31
C LYS A 115 -20.82 -0.54 5.89
N ILE A 116 -21.68 -1.55 5.71
CA ILE A 116 -22.02 -2.06 4.38
C ILE A 116 -22.69 -0.96 3.55
N ALA A 117 -22.24 -0.78 2.31
CA ALA A 117 -22.74 0.27 1.43
C ALA A 117 -23.94 -0.17 0.57
N PHE A 118 -24.05 -1.46 0.25
CA PHE A 118 -25.03 -1.99 -0.72
C PHE A 118 -25.93 -3.10 -0.15
N GLY A 119 -26.09 -3.14 1.17
CA GLY A 119 -26.81 -4.22 1.84
C GLY A 119 -26.07 -5.56 1.81
N LEU A 120 -26.69 -6.60 2.35
CA LEU A 120 -26.14 -7.95 2.33
C LEU A 120 -26.38 -8.61 0.97
N PRO A 121 -25.39 -9.34 0.41
CA PRO A 121 -25.59 -10.16 -0.77
C PRO A 121 -26.48 -11.38 -0.46
N GLU A 122 -26.94 -12.07 -1.50
CA GLU A 122 -27.71 -13.33 -1.35
C GLU A 122 -26.88 -14.43 -0.66
N VAL A 123 -25.59 -14.51 -1.00
CA VAL A 123 -24.68 -15.50 -0.43
C VAL A 123 -24.04 -14.95 0.84
N THR A 124 -24.42 -15.51 1.98
CA THR A 124 -23.85 -15.21 3.29
C THR A 124 -23.53 -16.51 4.02
N PHE A 125 -22.53 -16.48 4.90
CA PHE A 125 -22.14 -17.62 5.72
C PHE A 125 -22.30 -17.28 7.20
N PRO A 126 -23.25 -17.90 7.93
CA PRO A 126 -23.43 -17.65 9.36
C PRO A 126 -22.15 -17.93 10.15
N ILE A 127 -21.70 -16.94 10.93
CA ILE A 127 -20.54 -17.06 11.82
C ILE A 127 -20.98 -17.25 13.25
N LEU A 128 -21.77 -16.33 13.79
CA LEU A 128 -22.26 -16.41 15.17
C LEU A 128 -23.78 -16.47 15.15
N PHE A 129 -24.36 -17.51 15.73
CA PHE A 129 -25.82 -17.68 15.78
C PHE A 129 -26.30 -18.41 17.03
N GLN A 130 -27.58 -18.26 17.33
CA GLN A 130 -28.28 -18.98 18.40
C GLN A 130 -29.28 -19.97 17.81
N LYS A 131 -29.43 -21.14 18.44
CA LYS A 131 -30.50 -22.08 18.08
C LYS A 131 -31.84 -21.57 18.61
N ASP A 132 -32.89 -21.62 17.80
CA ASP A 132 -34.22 -21.12 18.19
C ASP A 132 -34.84 -21.93 19.33
N ASP A 133 -34.57 -23.24 19.37
CA ASP A 133 -35.05 -24.17 20.39
C ASP A 133 -34.30 -24.08 21.72
N ASN A 134 -33.17 -23.34 21.75
CA ASN A 134 -32.41 -23.06 22.96
C ASN A 134 -31.54 -21.80 22.83
N ARG A 135 -32.11 -20.65 23.19
CA ARG A 135 -31.43 -19.35 23.19
C ARG A 135 -30.28 -19.23 24.19
N ASN A 136 -30.04 -20.23 25.05
CA ASN A 136 -28.88 -20.26 25.94
C ASN A 136 -27.63 -20.85 25.26
N ILE A 137 -27.70 -21.23 23.98
CA ILE A 137 -26.55 -21.76 23.23
C ILE A 137 -26.22 -20.81 22.09
N LEU A 138 -25.02 -20.25 22.16
CA LEU A 138 -24.41 -19.41 21.14
C LEU A 138 -23.30 -20.21 20.45
N ILE A 139 -23.37 -20.33 19.13
CA ILE A 139 -22.47 -21.16 18.32
C ILE A 139 -21.72 -20.25 17.37
N SER A 140 -20.39 -20.38 17.35
CA SER A 140 -19.51 -19.75 16.37
C SER A 140 -18.96 -20.81 15.41
N THR A 141 -19.15 -20.62 14.10
CA THR A 141 -18.57 -21.49 13.04
C THR A 141 -17.14 -21.09 12.69
N SER A 142 -16.55 -20.10 13.37
CA SER A 142 -15.14 -19.69 13.25
C SER A 142 -14.57 -19.40 14.64
N CYS A 143 -13.28 -19.10 14.74
CA CYS A 143 -12.62 -18.79 16.01
C CYS A 143 -12.57 -17.28 16.27
N LEU A 144 -13.56 -16.74 16.99
CA LEU A 144 -13.60 -15.34 17.42
C LEU A 144 -12.59 -15.06 18.54
N SER A 145 -12.17 -16.08 19.31
CA SER A 145 -11.34 -15.92 20.51
C SER A 145 -9.87 -15.66 20.20
N ASN A 146 -9.47 -15.86 18.94
CA ASN A 146 -8.12 -15.69 18.45
C ASN A 146 -7.76 -14.23 18.07
N PHE A 147 -8.59 -13.26 18.48
CA PHE A 147 -8.54 -11.86 18.01
C PHE A 147 -7.23 -11.12 18.28
N VAL A 148 -6.51 -11.47 19.34
CA VAL A 148 -5.18 -10.88 19.61
C VAL A 148 -4.13 -11.46 18.66
N THR A 149 -4.02 -12.79 18.60
CA THR A 149 -3.03 -13.52 17.79
C THR A 149 -3.23 -13.26 16.30
N ALA A 150 -4.46 -13.36 15.81
CA ALA A 150 -4.79 -13.17 14.40
C ALA A 150 -5.03 -11.70 14.02
N ARG A 151 -4.81 -10.75 14.94
CA ARG A 151 -4.89 -9.30 14.70
C ARG A 151 -6.24 -8.87 14.14
N TYR A 152 -7.33 -9.27 14.76
CA TYR A 152 -8.65 -8.87 14.28
C TYR A 152 -8.89 -7.38 14.49
N ALA A 153 -9.60 -6.76 13.55
CA ALA A 153 -9.80 -5.32 13.48
C ALA A 153 -11.25 -4.97 13.11
N PRO A 154 -11.75 -3.77 13.44
CA PRO A 154 -11.11 -2.75 14.28
C PRO A 154 -11.10 -3.11 15.78
N TYR A 155 -10.12 -2.63 16.54
CA TYR A 155 -9.93 -2.97 17.97
C TYR A 155 -11.21 -2.78 18.79
N ASN A 156 -11.87 -1.61 18.66
CA ASN A 156 -13.06 -1.30 19.45
C ASN A 156 -14.27 -2.17 19.08
N CYS A 157 -14.40 -2.57 17.81
CA CYS A 157 -15.47 -3.48 17.41
C CYS A 157 -15.29 -4.87 18.04
N TRP A 158 -14.06 -5.39 18.07
CA TRP A 158 -13.76 -6.67 18.72
C TRP A 158 -13.87 -6.61 20.23
N LYS A 159 -13.52 -5.47 20.84
CA LYS A 159 -13.73 -5.23 22.27
C LYS A 159 -15.21 -5.31 22.60
N ASN A 160 -16.05 -4.57 21.86
CA ASN A 160 -17.49 -4.51 22.09
C ASN A 160 -18.18 -5.85 21.83
N LEU A 161 -17.73 -6.60 20.82
CA LEU A 161 -18.19 -7.96 20.53
C LEU A 161 -17.96 -8.89 21.73
N TRP A 162 -16.72 -8.94 22.24
CA TRP A 162 -16.36 -9.84 23.34
C TRP A 162 -16.99 -9.42 24.67
N GLU A 163 -17.05 -8.12 24.98
CA GLU A 163 -17.78 -7.64 26.15
C GLU A 163 -19.25 -8.04 26.13
N SER A 164 -19.91 -7.96 24.97
CA SER A 164 -21.31 -8.37 24.81
C SER A 164 -21.51 -9.87 24.99
N ILE A 165 -20.62 -10.70 24.42
CA ILE A 165 -20.66 -12.17 24.59
C ILE A 165 -20.47 -12.55 26.06
N LEU A 166 -19.49 -11.94 26.75
CA LEU A 166 -19.22 -12.19 28.17
C LEU A 166 -20.37 -11.70 29.07
N GLN A 167 -20.94 -10.53 28.76
CA GLN A 167 -22.11 -10.01 29.46
C GLN A 167 -23.30 -10.97 29.30
N TRP A 168 -23.58 -11.42 28.08
CA TRP A 168 -24.64 -12.40 27.81
C TRP A 168 -24.39 -13.72 28.57
N LEU A 169 -23.17 -14.26 28.53
CA LEU A 169 -22.77 -15.49 29.24
C LEU A 169 -22.94 -15.37 30.75
N SER A 170 -22.68 -14.19 31.33
CA SER A 170 -22.85 -13.92 32.75
C SER A 170 -24.32 -13.82 33.19
N GLY A 171 -25.27 -13.84 32.24
CA GLY A 171 -26.68 -13.55 32.50
C GLY A 171 -26.94 -12.06 32.75
N ASN A 172 -26.14 -11.18 32.14
CA ASN A 172 -26.15 -9.73 32.33
C ASN A 172 -25.90 -9.29 33.78
N ARG A 173 -25.25 -10.13 34.58
CA ARG A 173 -24.92 -9.83 35.98
C ARG A 173 -23.60 -9.08 36.14
N ASN A 174 -22.71 -9.23 35.16
CA ASN A 174 -21.37 -8.64 35.19
C ASN A 174 -21.18 -7.70 34.00
N GLU A 175 -20.47 -6.60 34.25
CA GLU A 175 -19.90 -5.76 33.21
C GLU A 175 -18.42 -6.10 33.03
N PHE A 176 -17.97 -6.03 31.78
CA PHE A 176 -16.59 -6.32 31.41
C PHE A 176 -16.01 -5.08 30.73
N ASN A 177 -14.74 -4.79 31.02
CA ASN A 177 -13.97 -3.74 30.36
C ASN A 177 -12.67 -4.36 29.85
N LEU A 178 -12.69 -4.88 28.63
CA LEU A 178 -11.55 -5.58 28.05
C LEU A 178 -10.50 -4.58 27.55
N SER A 179 -9.23 -4.92 27.74
CA SER A 179 -8.10 -4.19 27.17
C SER A 179 -6.95 -5.13 26.85
N TRP A 180 -6.33 -4.96 25.70
CA TRP A 180 -5.12 -5.69 25.31
C TRP A 180 -4.21 -4.80 24.47
N GLU A 181 -2.95 -5.21 24.35
CA GLU A 181 -1.99 -4.56 23.45
C GLU A 181 -1.96 -5.32 22.12
N PRO A 182 -2.27 -4.67 20.97
CA PRO A 182 -2.17 -5.33 19.68
C PRO A 182 -0.75 -5.79 19.37
N THR A 183 -0.62 -6.98 18.78
CA THR A 183 0.68 -7.58 18.42
C THR A 183 1.41 -6.78 17.33
N VAL A 184 0.66 -6.01 16.53
CA VAL A 184 1.13 -5.02 15.56
C VAL A 184 0.39 -3.72 15.85
N ARG A 185 1.12 -2.65 16.15
CA ARG A 185 0.54 -1.38 16.61
C ARG A 185 1.37 -0.16 16.19
N PRO A 186 0.82 1.06 16.25
CA PRO A 186 1.60 2.30 16.19
C PRO A 186 2.72 2.32 17.24
N SER A 187 3.81 3.00 16.94
CA SER A 187 4.92 3.19 17.89
C SER A 187 4.53 4.08 19.06
N TYR A 188 3.63 5.04 18.80
CA TYR A 188 3.16 6.02 19.79
C TYR A 188 1.64 6.21 19.67
N LYS A 189 0.99 6.60 20.78
CA LYS A 189 -0.42 7.02 20.75
C LYS A 189 -0.57 8.39 20.08
N LYS A 190 -1.81 8.73 19.72
CA LYS A 190 -2.17 9.98 19.02
C LYS A 190 -1.59 11.22 19.71
N ASP A 191 -1.85 11.35 21.01
CA ASP A 191 -1.49 12.54 21.80
C ASP A 191 -0.30 12.29 22.75
N GLU A 192 0.46 11.21 22.54
CA GLU A 192 1.63 10.90 23.37
C GLU A 192 2.76 11.91 23.09
N PRO A 193 3.42 12.48 24.11
CA PRO A 193 4.61 13.29 23.89
C PRO A 193 5.71 12.47 23.20
N LEU A 194 6.23 12.96 22.08
CA LEU A 194 7.32 12.29 21.38
C LEU A 194 8.68 12.61 22.02
N PRO A 195 9.61 11.64 22.08
CA PRO A 195 10.98 11.90 22.52
C PRO A 195 11.72 12.77 21.49
N GLU A 196 12.70 13.58 21.90
CA GLU A 196 13.41 14.50 20.99
C GLU A 196 14.05 13.82 19.77
N ASP A 197 14.39 12.55 19.86
CA ASP A 197 15.04 11.75 18.80
C ASP A 197 14.07 10.83 18.05
N TYR A 198 12.75 11.10 18.08
CA TYR A 198 11.73 10.25 17.46
C TYR A 198 11.99 9.99 15.96
N GLU A 199 12.38 11.01 15.17
CA GLU A 199 12.68 10.85 13.74
C GLU A 199 13.90 9.95 13.52
N LYS A 200 14.97 10.16 14.31
CA LYS A 200 16.19 9.35 14.24
C LYS A 200 15.91 7.89 14.61
N THR A 201 15.09 7.67 15.63
CA THR A 201 14.67 6.33 16.05
C THR A 201 13.87 5.64 14.95
N ALA A 202 12.88 6.34 14.36
CA ALA A 202 12.07 5.81 13.27
C ALA A 202 12.93 5.45 12.05
N LEU A 203 13.84 6.34 11.66
CA LEU A 203 14.77 6.11 10.54
C LEU A 203 15.69 4.91 10.79
N THR A 204 16.27 4.81 11.99
CA THR A 204 17.14 3.69 12.37
C THR A 204 16.40 2.35 12.28
N ARG A 205 15.14 2.30 12.72
CA ARG A 205 14.30 1.11 12.60
C ARG A 205 14.01 0.75 11.16
N SER A 206 13.76 1.74 10.30
CA SER A 206 13.57 1.53 8.86
C SER A 206 14.85 0.99 8.20
N PHE A 207 16.02 1.59 8.46
CA PHE A 207 17.31 1.09 7.97
C PHE A 207 17.56 -0.37 8.37
N ASN A 208 17.29 -0.70 9.64
CA ASN A 208 17.39 -2.07 10.13
C ASN A 208 16.42 -3.01 9.40
N TRP A 209 15.18 -2.57 9.15
CA TRP A 209 14.21 -3.38 8.42
C TRP A 209 14.66 -3.68 6.98
N PHE A 210 15.08 -2.65 6.24
CA PHE A 210 15.57 -2.84 4.87
C PHE A 210 16.71 -3.85 4.83
N ARG A 211 17.69 -3.70 5.72
CA ARG A 211 18.86 -4.59 5.74
C ARG A 211 18.52 -6.03 6.15
N ASN A 212 17.61 -6.21 7.10
CA ASN A 212 17.36 -7.51 7.73
C ASN A 212 16.22 -8.30 7.08
N TYR A 213 15.25 -7.62 6.45
CA TYR A 213 14.02 -8.24 5.96
C TYR A 213 13.69 -7.92 4.50
N ALA A 214 14.19 -6.83 3.92
CA ALA A 214 13.87 -6.47 2.53
C ALA A 214 14.86 -7.04 1.50
N ILE A 215 16.14 -7.17 1.84
CA ILE A 215 17.17 -7.62 0.90
C ILE A 215 17.17 -9.15 0.77
N PHE A 216 17.23 -9.64 -0.46
CA PHE A 216 17.51 -11.04 -0.76
C PHE A 216 18.87 -11.23 -1.44
N SER A 217 19.35 -12.48 -1.42
CA SER A 217 20.59 -12.88 -2.09
C SER A 217 20.38 -14.19 -2.84
N VAL A 218 20.63 -14.18 -4.16
CA VAL A 218 20.66 -15.37 -5.02
C VAL A 218 22.00 -15.37 -5.75
N ASP A 219 22.91 -16.27 -5.36
CA ASP A 219 24.29 -16.33 -5.83
C ASP A 219 25.00 -14.96 -5.80
N THR A 220 25.36 -14.41 -6.96
CA THR A 220 25.98 -13.09 -7.09
C THR A 220 24.95 -11.95 -7.10
N LYS A 221 23.68 -12.23 -7.44
CA LYS A 221 22.60 -11.23 -7.46
C LYS A 221 22.17 -10.84 -6.06
N LYS A 222 21.99 -9.54 -5.85
CA LYS A 222 21.42 -8.96 -4.62
C LYS A 222 20.28 -8.06 -5.08
N GLY A 223 19.13 -8.20 -4.45
CA GLY A 223 17.94 -7.43 -4.79
C GLY A 223 17.11 -7.16 -3.55
N ALA A 224 15.91 -6.62 -3.75
CA ALA A 224 14.95 -6.40 -2.70
C ALA A 224 13.59 -7.00 -3.08
N ILE A 225 12.89 -7.51 -2.07
CA ILE A 225 11.51 -7.99 -2.18
C ILE A 225 10.57 -6.83 -2.49
N GLU A 226 9.39 -7.11 -3.04
CA GLU A 226 8.31 -6.12 -3.15
C GLU A 226 7.84 -5.68 -1.77
N GLY A 227 7.71 -6.63 -0.83
CA GLY A 227 7.27 -6.38 0.54
C GLY A 227 6.45 -7.54 1.12
N TYR A 228 5.35 -7.24 1.82
CA TYR A 228 4.47 -8.24 2.45
C TYR A 228 3.02 -8.04 2.04
N GLU A 229 2.30 -9.14 1.82
CA GLU A 229 0.90 -9.17 1.41
C GLU A 229 -0.02 -8.58 2.48
N SER A 230 -1.17 -8.02 2.07
CA SER A 230 -2.18 -7.57 3.02
C SER A 230 -2.91 -8.71 3.73
N GLY A 231 -2.87 -9.93 3.19
CA GLY A 231 -3.51 -11.10 3.79
C GLY A 231 -2.83 -11.48 5.11
N ILE A 232 -3.60 -11.48 6.20
CA ILE A 232 -3.15 -11.88 7.53
C ILE A 232 -3.76 -13.25 7.83
N ASP A 233 -2.93 -14.24 8.18
CA ASP A 233 -3.40 -15.58 8.51
C ASP A 233 -3.93 -15.70 9.96
N HIS A 234 -4.44 -16.88 10.31
CA HIS A 234 -4.95 -17.19 11.66
C HIS A 234 -3.88 -17.11 12.76
N ARG A 235 -2.60 -16.89 12.43
CA ARG A 235 -1.49 -16.69 13.38
C ARG A 235 -0.96 -15.25 13.34
N GLY A 236 -1.65 -14.33 12.67
CA GLY A 236 -1.26 -12.93 12.54
C GLY A 236 -0.16 -12.67 11.51
N ARG A 237 0.23 -13.68 10.72
CA ARG A 237 1.36 -13.61 9.79
C ARG A 237 0.91 -13.11 8.41
N GLN A 238 1.76 -12.32 7.77
CA GLN A 238 1.65 -11.88 6.39
C GLN A 238 2.68 -12.61 5.54
N MET A 239 2.29 -13.00 4.34
CA MET A 239 3.18 -13.68 3.40
C MET A 239 4.13 -12.68 2.74
N LEU A 240 5.34 -13.13 2.46
CA LEU A 240 6.33 -12.38 1.71
C LEU A 240 5.92 -12.29 0.24
N ARG A 241 5.99 -11.08 -0.35
CA ARG A 241 5.89 -10.87 -1.80
C ARG A 241 7.27 -10.91 -2.42
N ASN A 242 7.61 -12.05 -3.01
CA ASN A 242 8.91 -12.29 -3.64
C ASN A 242 9.00 -11.80 -5.10
N VAL A 243 8.03 -11.00 -5.54
CA VAL A 243 8.07 -10.32 -6.84
C VAL A 243 9.21 -9.31 -6.84
N VAL A 244 10.04 -9.32 -7.89
CA VAL A 244 11.20 -8.44 -8.00
C VAL A 244 10.88 -7.32 -9.00
N ARG A 245 10.57 -6.13 -8.49
CA ARG A 245 10.26 -4.94 -9.29
C ARG A 245 11.40 -3.91 -9.27
N GLY A 246 11.69 -3.30 -10.41
CA GLY A 246 12.88 -2.45 -10.59
C GLY A 246 12.89 -1.22 -9.69
N ASP A 247 11.73 -0.58 -9.55
CA ASP A 247 11.45 0.51 -8.60
C ASP A 247 11.74 0.09 -7.15
N CYS A 248 11.17 -1.02 -6.66
CA CYS A 248 11.43 -1.54 -5.31
C CYS A 248 12.91 -1.83 -5.06
N VAL A 249 13.59 -2.42 -6.05
CA VAL A 249 15.01 -2.79 -5.99
C VAL A 249 15.89 -1.54 -5.87
N SER A 250 15.72 -0.58 -6.78
CA SER A 250 16.52 0.65 -6.82
C SER A 250 16.27 1.56 -5.61
N GLU A 251 15.03 1.70 -5.18
CA GLU A 251 14.66 2.51 -4.01
C GLU A 251 15.17 1.89 -2.71
N SER A 252 15.16 0.56 -2.59
CA SER A 252 15.80 -0.12 -1.46
C SER A 252 17.32 0.14 -1.43
N ALA A 253 17.98 0.18 -2.59
CA ALA A 253 19.39 0.55 -2.67
C ALA A 253 19.65 1.99 -2.21
N MET A 254 18.76 2.93 -2.58
CA MET A 254 18.82 4.32 -2.12
C MET A 254 18.77 4.42 -0.59
N VAL A 255 17.91 3.64 0.08
CA VAL A 255 17.85 3.62 1.54
C VAL A 255 19.18 3.15 2.16
N LEU A 256 19.82 2.13 1.58
CA LEU A 256 21.15 1.68 2.04
C LEU A 256 22.25 2.72 1.76
N ALA A 257 22.15 3.46 0.66
CA ALA A 257 23.06 4.57 0.39
C ALA A 257 22.93 5.69 1.43
N LEU A 258 21.70 6.00 1.86
CA LEU A 258 21.42 6.96 2.92
C LEU A 258 21.95 6.50 4.27
N ASP A 259 21.75 5.22 4.61
CA ASP A 259 22.30 4.63 5.83
C ASP A 259 23.84 4.71 5.84
N TRP A 260 24.49 4.32 4.73
CA TRP A 260 25.93 4.55 4.56
C TRP A 260 26.29 6.03 4.69
N TYR A 261 25.53 6.94 4.08
CA TYR A 261 25.83 8.36 4.08
C TYR A 261 25.84 8.94 5.49
N ILE A 262 24.89 8.53 6.33
CA ILE A 262 24.72 8.98 7.72
C ILE A 262 25.69 8.25 8.66
N ASN A 263 25.72 6.91 8.61
CA ASN A 263 26.37 6.08 9.63
C ASN A 263 27.74 5.54 9.21
N LYS A 264 28.11 5.66 7.94
CA LYS A 264 29.37 5.15 7.37
C LYS A 264 29.59 3.65 7.59
N ASP A 265 28.51 2.86 7.61
CA ASP A 265 28.57 1.39 7.68
C ASP A 265 28.91 0.77 6.31
N PRO A 266 30.11 0.18 6.13
CA PRO A 266 30.54 -0.37 4.83
C PRO A 266 29.66 -1.52 4.32
N ASP A 267 28.93 -2.23 5.18
CA ASP A 267 27.95 -3.24 4.77
C ASP A 267 26.87 -2.62 3.88
N LYS A 268 26.36 -1.44 4.27
CA LYS A 268 25.31 -0.73 3.54
C LYS A 268 25.80 -0.23 2.19
N LYS A 269 27.02 0.29 2.14
CA LYS A 269 27.68 0.66 0.88
C LYS A 269 27.80 -0.54 -0.06
N TYR A 270 28.26 -1.68 0.44
CA TYR A 270 28.42 -2.90 -0.35
C TYR A 270 27.10 -3.37 -0.97
N TYR A 271 26.05 -3.53 -0.15
CA TYR A 271 24.75 -4.00 -0.64
C TYR A 271 24.09 -2.99 -1.59
N CYS A 272 24.17 -1.70 -1.31
CA CYS A 272 23.70 -0.67 -2.24
C CYS A 272 24.32 -0.85 -3.64
N LYS A 273 25.66 -0.98 -3.73
CA LYS A 273 26.33 -1.18 -5.02
C LYS A 273 25.84 -2.43 -5.72
N LYS A 274 25.75 -3.57 -5.01
CA LYS A 274 25.30 -4.83 -5.60
C LYS A 274 23.85 -4.83 -6.08
N ILE A 275 22.98 -4.09 -5.40
CA ILE A 275 21.58 -3.96 -5.80
C ILE A 275 21.45 -3.04 -7.03
N LEU A 276 22.22 -1.95 -7.09
CA LEU A 276 22.26 -1.09 -8.28
C LEU A 276 22.89 -1.80 -9.49
N ASP A 277 23.97 -2.58 -9.30
CA ASP A 277 24.54 -3.42 -10.34
C ASP A 277 23.48 -4.37 -10.93
N PHE A 278 22.56 -4.86 -10.10
CA PHE A 278 21.50 -5.76 -10.53
C PHE A 278 20.38 -5.06 -11.32
N VAL A 279 19.86 -3.92 -10.84
CA VAL A 279 18.77 -3.20 -11.55
C VAL A 279 19.23 -2.55 -12.86
N TRP A 280 20.54 -2.30 -13.00
CA TRP A 280 21.15 -1.81 -14.25
C TRP A 280 21.76 -2.93 -15.11
N SER A 281 21.58 -4.19 -14.73
CA SER A 281 21.99 -5.36 -15.52
C SER A 281 20.95 -5.71 -16.60
N PRO A 282 21.27 -6.62 -17.54
CA PRO A 282 20.31 -7.12 -18.54
C PRO A 282 19.06 -7.82 -17.97
N ALA A 283 18.98 -8.05 -16.66
CA ALA A 283 17.76 -8.51 -16.00
C ALA A 283 16.63 -7.46 -16.06
N PHE A 284 17.00 -6.19 -16.13
CA PHE A 284 16.07 -5.05 -16.11
C PHE A 284 16.34 -4.07 -17.25
N PHE A 285 17.60 -3.73 -17.49
CA PHE A 285 17.99 -2.65 -18.39
C PHE A 285 18.22 -3.14 -19.83
N HIS A 286 17.57 -2.47 -20.79
CA HIS A 286 17.68 -2.78 -22.22
C HIS A 286 18.78 -1.95 -22.88
N ASP A 287 20.02 -2.46 -22.93
CA ASP A 287 21.17 -1.73 -23.49
C ASP A 287 21.49 -2.08 -24.96
N ASP A 288 20.66 -2.88 -25.63
CA ASP A 288 20.83 -3.19 -27.05
C ASP A 288 20.38 -2.00 -27.90
N PRO A 289 21.30 -1.31 -28.61
CA PRO A 289 20.96 -0.10 -29.35
C PRO A 289 20.16 -0.38 -30.62
N ASP A 290 19.99 -1.65 -31.04
CA ASP A 290 19.17 -2.03 -32.19
C ASP A 290 17.76 -2.48 -31.77
N SER A 291 17.51 -2.56 -30.46
CA SER A 291 16.18 -2.81 -29.90
C SER A 291 15.32 -1.54 -29.91
N PRO A 292 14.02 -1.61 -30.27
CA PRO A 292 13.11 -0.47 -30.11
C PRO A 292 12.85 -0.11 -28.63
N MET A 293 13.23 -0.98 -27.70
CA MET A 293 13.14 -0.76 -26.25
C MET A 293 14.44 -0.16 -25.67
N TYR A 294 15.42 0.19 -26.52
CA TYR A 294 16.74 0.65 -26.08
C TYR A 294 16.66 1.77 -25.02
N GLY A 295 17.41 1.57 -23.93
CA GLY A 295 17.51 2.43 -22.76
C GLY A 295 16.36 2.28 -21.74
N LEU A 296 15.27 1.56 -22.03
CA LEU A 296 14.19 1.39 -21.05
C LEU A 296 14.59 0.38 -19.95
N ASN A 297 14.01 0.55 -18.77
CA ASN A 297 14.20 -0.37 -17.63
C ASN A 297 12.89 -1.12 -17.35
N ASN A 298 12.95 -2.45 -17.21
CA ASN A 298 11.78 -3.26 -16.91
C ASN A 298 11.18 -2.87 -15.55
N TRP A 299 9.86 -2.85 -15.48
CA TRP A 299 9.16 -2.80 -14.21
C TRP A 299 9.36 -4.09 -13.40
N TYR A 300 9.46 -5.24 -14.07
CA TYR A 300 9.55 -6.56 -13.45
C TYR A 300 10.68 -7.39 -14.07
N GLU A 301 11.47 -8.12 -13.27
CA GLU A 301 12.67 -8.86 -13.73
C GLU A 301 12.36 -9.82 -14.90
N ASN A 302 11.13 -10.34 -14.98
CA ASN A 302 10.73 -11.33 -15.99
C ASN A 302 9.75 -10.81 -17.06
N GLY A 303 9.71 -9.49 -17.34
CA GLY A 303 8.83 -8.99 -18.41
C GLY A 303 9.12 -7.56 -18.90
N PRO A 304 9.14 -7.33 -20.23
CA PRO A 304 9.35 -6.01 -20.84
C PRO A 304 8.09 -5.13 -20.73
N ILE A 305 7.86 -4.60 -19.53
CA ILE A 305 6.81 -3.63 -19.20
C ILE A 305 7.51 -2.37 -18.69
N PHE A 306 7.14 -1.21 -19.23
CA PHE A 306 7.87 0.05 -19.06
C PHE A 306 6.89 1.17 -18.66
N TYR A 307 6.57 1.23 -17.38
CA TYR A 307 5.88 2.38 -16.79
C TYR A 307 6.83 3.58 -16.70
N GLY A 308 6.34 4.76 -17.08
CA GLY A 308 7.12 5.99 -16.99
C GLY A 308 7.41 6.36 -15.53
N ASP A 309 6.41 6.22 -14.65
CA ASP A 309 6.55 6.47 -13.21
C ASP A 309 7.61 5.55 -12.58
N ASP A 310 7.51 4.23 -12.77
CA ASP A 310 8.49 3.28 -12.23
C ASP A 310 9.91 3.49 -12.78
N ASN A 311 10.07 3.86 -14.06
CA ASN A 311 11.39 4.25 -14.59
C ASN A 311 11.91 5.50 -13.89
N ALA A 312 11.06 6.50 -13.60
CA ALA A 312 11.46 7.67 -12.83
C ALA A 312 11.90 7.29 -11.40
N ARG A 313 11.28 6.27 -10.79
CA ARG A 313 11.72 5.71 -9.49
C ARG A 313 13.13 5.16 -9.55
N VAL A 314 13.39 4.31 -10.55
CA VAL A 314 14.72 3.73 -10.79
C VAL A 314 15.76 4.82 -11.01
N ILE A 315 15.44 5.82 -11.82
CA ILE A 315 16.33 6.94 -12.15
C ILE A 315 16.65 7.77 -10.91
N MET A 316 15.64 8.30 -10.20
CA MET A 316 15.85 9.22 -9.09
C MET A 316 16.52 8.55 -7.90
N ALA A 317 16.12 7.32 -7.56
CA ALA A 317 16.77 6.54 -6.51
C ALA A 317 18.25 6.29 -6.85
N SER A 318 18.55 5.93 -8.10
CA SER A 318 19.92 5.72 -8.56
C SER A 318 20.73 7.01 -8.57
N LEU A 319 20.16 8.14 -8.99
CA LEU A 319 20.81 9.47 -9.00
C LEU A 319 21.19 9.95 -7.60
N LEU A 320 20.31 9.73 -6.61
CA LEU A 320 20.63 10.05 -5.23
C LEU A 320 21.72 9.09 -4.71
N ALA A 321 21.52 7.78 -4.84
CA ALA A 321 22.46 6.77 -4.35
C ALA A 321 23.87 6.96 -4.91
N ARG A 322 24.01 7.15 -6.24
CA ARG A 322 25.33 7.41 -6.88
C ARG A 322 26.01 8.66 -6.33
N SER A 323 25.23 9.70 -5.99
CA SER A 323 25.77 10.94 -5.45
C SER A 323 26.24 10.76 -4.01
N LEU A 324 25.48 10.03 -3.19
CA LEU A 324 25.83 9.72 -1.80
C LEU A 324 27.04 8.77 -1.68
N LEU A 325 27.20 7.86 -2.64
CA LEU A 325 28.35 6.95 -2.69
C LEU A 325 29.58 7.55 -3.36
N ASN A 326 29.42 8.65 -4.10
CA ASN A 326 30.41 9.23 -5.02
C ASN A 326 30.91 8.21 -6.06
N GLU A 327 29.98 7.59 -6.78
CA GLU A 327 30.23 6.60 -7.82
C GLU A 327 29.64 7.08 -9.16
N ASP A 328 30.13 6.56 -10.28
CA ASP A 328 29.70 6.93 -11.64
C ASP A 328 29.42 5.74 -12.56
N THR A 329 29.56 4.51 -12.05
CA THR A 329 29.42 3.27 -12.83
C THR A 329 28.09 3.16 -13.56
N TRP A 330 27.02 3.79 -13.06
CA TRP A 330 25.67 3.70 -13.63
C TRP A 330 25.25 4.96 -14.41
N ASP A 331 26.10 5.99 -14.52
CA ASP A 331 25.71 7.29 -15.08
C ASP A 331 25.22 7.20 -16.52
N GLU A 332 25.90 6.42 -17.37
CA GLU A 332 25.47 6.21 -18.76
C GLU A 332 24.12 5.49 -18.83
N SER A 333 23.90 4.44 -18.03
CA SER A 333 22.63 3.70 -18.00
C SER A 333 21.48 4.58 -17.50
N ILE A 334 21.72 5.39 -16.46
CA ILE A 334 20.75 6.36 -15.94
C ILE A 334 20.38 7.37 -17.03
N LEU A 335 21.37 7.96 -17.73
CA LEU A 335 21.11 8.94 -18.77
C LEU A 335 20.42 8.32 -19.99
N LYS A 336 20.80 7.11 -20.39
CA LYS A 336 20.10 6.36 -21.44
C LYS A 336 18.63 6.13 -21.07
N CYS A 337 18.33 5.80 -19.81
CA CYS A 337 16.96 5.60 -19.35
C CYS A 337 16.13 6.89 -19.34
N LEU A 338 16.73 8.01 -18.92
CA LEU A 338 16.14 9.33 -19.05
C LEU A 338 15.81 9.67 -20.51
N LEU A 339 16.78 9.50 -21.42
CA LEU A 339 16.61 9.80 -22.84
C LEU A 339 15.60 8.85 -23.51
N ALA A 340 15.57 7.57 -23.14
CA ALA A 340 14.60 6.59 -23.64
C ALA A 340 13.17 6.99 -23.28
N ASN A 341 12.93 7.43 -22.04
CA ASN A 341 11.63 7.90 -21.62
C ASN A 341 11.28 9.26 -22.26
N LEU A 342 12.24 10.17 -22.45
CA LEU A 342 12.03 11.44 -23.15
C LEU A 342 11.63 11.21 -24.61
N ARG A 343 12.36 10.35 -25.34
CA ARG A 343 12.08 10.09 -26.76
C ARG A 343 10.82 9.25 -27.01
N THR A 344 10.29 8.60 -25.97
CA THR A 344 8.99 7.92 -26.01
C THR A 344 7.85 8.75 -25.41
N SER A 345 8.13 9.99 -25.02
CA SER A 345 7.13 11.01 -24.70
C SER A 345 6.87 11.86 -25.95
N ASP A 346 5.63 12.31 -26.12
CA ASP A 346 5.26 13.19 -27.23
C ASP A 346 5.90 14.59 -27.11
N LEU A 347 5.74 15.40 -28.15
CA LEU A 347 6.25 16.78 -28.18
C LEU A 347 5.60 17.70 -27.14
N GLN A 348 4.41 17.35 -26.62
CA GLN A 348 3.74 18.11 -25.57
C GLN A 348 4.26 17.75 -24.18
N GLY A 349 5.00 16.64 -24.05
CA GLY A 349 5.63 16.16 -22.83
C GLY A 349 4.86 15.08 -22.09
N PHE A 350 3.87 14.46 -22.73
CA PHE A 350 3.13 13.33 -22.17
C PHE A 350 3.64 12.00 -22.70
N ARG A 351 3.63 10.99 -21.83
CA ARG A 351 3.93 9.60 -22.20
C ARG A 351 2.68 8.75 -22.10
N HIS A 352 2.63 7.63 -22.83
CA HIS A 352 1.68 6.56 -22.49
C HIS A 352 1.95 6.06 -21.05
N ASN A 353 0.89 5.69 -20.33
CA ASN A 353 0.97 5.18 -18.95
C ASN A 353 1.99 4.04 -18.81
N SER A 354 1.94 3.08 -19.73
CA SER A 354 2.93 2.02 -19.88
C SER A 354 3.22 1.74 -21.35
N LEU A 355 4.45 1.32 -21.62
CA LEU A 355 4.83 0.67 -22.88
C LEU A 355 5.18 -0.79 -22.58
N ARG A 356 5.02 -1.64 -23.58
CA ARG A 356 5.33 -3.08 -23.51
C ARG A 356 6.13 -3.45 -24.75
N GLU A 357 6.73 -4.64 -24.77
CA GLU A 357 7.26 -5.19 -26.03
C GLU A 357 6.22 -5.12 -27.16
N SER A 358 4.96 -5.47 -26.86
CA SER A 358 3.82 -5.40 -27.79
C SER A 358 3.45 -3.99 -28.28
N SER A 359 3.94 -2.95 -27.60
CA SER A 359 3.83 -1.57 -28.06
C SER A 359 4.78 -1.31 -29.23
N PHE A 360 5.90 -2.02 -29.33
CA PHE A 360 6.89 -1.87 -30.40
C PHE A 360 6.78 -2.97 -31.46
N ILE A 361 6.84 -4.22 -31.03
CA ILE A 361 6.88 -5.43 -31.87
C ILE A 361 5.65 -6.28 -31.53
N PRO A 362 4.85 -6.74 -32.51
CA PRO A 362 5.06 -6.73 -33.96
C PRO A 362 4.50 -5.48 -34.66
N LYS A 363 4.13 -4.42 -33.92
CA LYS A 363 3.45 -3.24 -34.48
C LYS A 363 4.31 -2.39 -35.42
N GLY A 364 5.60 -2.68 -35.56
CA GLY A 364 6.50 -1.91 -36.42
C GLY A 364 6.71 -0.48 -35.90
N ARG A 365 6.70 -0.27 -34.59
CA ARG A 365 6.84 1.04 -33.95
C ARG A 365 8.18 1.17 -33.25
N ASN A 366 8.81 2.33 -33.37
CA ASN A 366 9.97 2.75 -32.56
C ASN A 366 9.63 4.05 -31.81
N TRP A 367 10.62 4.69 -31.21
CA TRP A 367 10.43 5.91 -30.45
C TRP A 367 9.86 7.09 -31.27
N THR A 368 10.14 7.20 -32.58
CA THR A 368 9.64 8.33 -33.39
C THR A 368 8.12 8.29 -33.51
N TYR A 369 7.52 7.10 -33.57
CA TYR A 369 6.06 6.95 -33.54
C TYR A 369 5.45 7.63 -32.32
N TYR A 370 6.02 7.41 -31.14
CA TYR A 370 5.52 7.98 -29.89
C TYR A 370 5.78 9.47 -29.77
N MET A 371 6.95 9.93 -30.22
CA MET A 371 7.31 11.34 -30.15
C MET A 371 6.38 12.23 -30.98
N TYR A 372 6.01 11.77 -32.18
CA TYR A 372 5.17 12.51 -33.11
C TYR A 372 3.70 12.08 -33.08
N GLU A 373 3.29 11.31 -32.08
CA GLU A 373 1.89 10.97 -31.87
C GLU A 373 1.13 12.20 -31.32
N ASP A 374 0.03 12.60 -31.95
CA ASP A 374 -0.86 13.62 -31.40
C ASP A 374 -1.78 13.00 -30.34
N LYS A 375 -1.43 13.18 -29.05
CA LYS A 375 -2.22 12.68 -27.94
C LYS A 375 -2.70 13.77 -27.00
N THR A 376 -3.97 14.14 -27.17
CA THR A 376 -4.71 14.95 -26.21
C THR A 376 -6.19 14.63 -26.45
N PRO A 377 -6.88 13.76 -25.66
CA PRO A 377 -7.09 14.04 -24.23
C PRO A 377 -7.39 12.77 -23.39
N LYS A 378 -6.38 12.10 -22.82
CA LYS A 378 -6.51 11.18 -21.66
C LYS A 378 -5.27 11.16 -20.75
N THR A 379 -4.45 12.21 -20.82
CA THR A 379 -3.07 12.21 -20.28
C THR A 379 -2.86 13.13 -19.08
N PHE A 380 -3.89 13.87 -18.64
CA PHE A 380 -3.85 14.66 -17.39
C PHE A 380 -4.00 13.75 -16.18
N SER A 381 -3.02 12.89 -15.95
CA SER A 381 -2.94 11.98 -14.81
C SER A 381 -1.57 12.09 -14.17
N PRO A 382 -1.41 12.94 -13.14
CA PRO A 382 -0.15 13.08 -12.40
C PRO A 382 0.47 11.74 -11.98
N HIS A 383 -0.33 10.73 -11.67
CA HIS A 383 0.09 9.37 -11.34
C HIS A 383 1.06 8.77 -12.35
N PHE A 384 0.79 8.94 -13.65
CA PHE A 384 1.63 8.34 -14.69
C PHE A 384 2.70 9.29 -15.24
N GLN A 385 2.63 10.58 -14.91
CA GLN A 385 3.40 11.62 -15.59
C GLN A 385 4.35 12.40 -14.68
N ALA A 386 3.89 12.77 -13.47
CA ALA A 386 4.51 13.83 -12.67
C ALA A 386 5.96 13.51 -12.27
N TYR A 387 6.24 12.26 -11.90
CA TYR A 387 7.57 11.88 -11.46
C TYR A 387 8.55 11.75 -12.63
N LEU A 388 8.06 11.44 -13.82
CA LEU A 388 8.87 11.47 -15.02
C LEU A 388 9.26 12.92 -15.37
N TRP A 389 8.35 13.88 -15.23
CA TRP A 389 8.68 15.30 -15.34
C TRP A 389 9.70 15.75 -14.29
N ALA A 390 9.58 15.29 -13.04
CA ALA A 390 10.56 15.58 -12.01
C ALA A 390 11.96 15.03 -12.39
N ALA A 391 12.04 13.79 -12.86
CA ALA A 391 13.28 13.19 -13.33
C ALA A 391 13.87 13.95 -14.53
N PHE A 392 13.04 14.42 -15.47
CA PHE A 392 13.48 15.25 -16.59
C PHE A 392 14.00 16.62 -16.15
N ILE A 393 13.31 17.30 -15.24
CA ILE A 393 13.78 18.58 -14.70
C ILE A 393 15.13 18.43 -13.98
N TRP A 394 15.31 17.32 -13.24
CA TRP A 394 16.63 17.00 -12.65
C TRP A 394 17.68 16.72 -13.73
N ALA A 395 17.33 15.96 -14.77
CA ALA A 395 18.22 15.70 -15.91
C ALA A 395 18.62 16.98 -16.66
N TYR A 396 17.71 17.94 -16.80
CA TYR A 396 18.01 19.27 -17.34
C TYR A 396 19.11 19.96 -16.53
N ALA A 397 18.97 20.01 -15.20
CA ALA A 397 19.97 20.64 -14.34
C ALA A 397 21.35 19.95 -14.39
N LEU A 398 21.37 18.64 -14.67
CA LEU A 398 22.60 17.84 -14.80
C LEU A 398 23.25 17.92 -16.19
N THR A 399 22.49 18.17 -17.25
CA THR A 399 22.98 18.04 -18.65
C THR A 399 22.95 19.34 -19.44
N GLY A 400 22.04 20.27 -19.11
CA GLY A 400 21.72 21.43 -19.92
C GLY A 400 20.89 21.12 -21.18
N TYR A 401 20.40 19.89 -21.36
CA TYR A 401 19.61 19.53 -22.54
C TYR A 401 18.17 20.06 -22.44
N GLU A 402 17.91 21.15 -23.15
CA GLU A 402 16.67 21.96 -23.08
C GLU A 402 15.36 21.19 -23.29
N ASP A 403 15.36 20.11 -24.08
CA ASP A 403 14.14 19.35 -24.36
C ASP A 403 13.53 18.71 -23.11
N PHE A 404 14.37 18.34 -22.12
CA PHE A 404 13.89 17.86 -20.83
C PHE A 404 13.02 18.90 -20.11
N LEU A 405 13.50 20.15 -20.05
CA LEU A 405 12.77 21.24 -19.36
C LEU A 405 11.56 21.70 -20.17
N LYS A 406 11.73 21.95 -21.47
CA LYS A 406 10.67 22.50 -22.33
C LYS A 406 9.43 21.63 -22.36
N ARG A 407 9.59 20.32 -22.56
CA ARG A 407 8.48 19.37 -22.62
C ARG A 407 7.81 19.20 -21.26
N SER A 408 8.60 19.04 -20.20
CA SER A 408 8.07 18.91 -18.83
C SER A 408 7.28 20.15 -18.40
N LYS A 409 7.83 21.35 -18.63
CA LYS A 409 7.15 22.62 -18.29
C LYS A 409 5.84 22.78 -19.05
N ASN A 410 5.81 22.44 -20.34
CA ASN A 410 4.60 22.48 -21.14
C ASN A 410 3.52 21.53 -20.60
N ALA A 411 3.87 20.26 -20.37
CA ALA A 411 2.93 19.26 -19.86
C ALA A 411 2.40 19.60 -18.45
N ILE A 412 3.26 20.10 -17.56
CA ILE A 412 2.88 20.60 -16.23
C ILE A 412 1.84 21.72 -16.36
N LYS A 413 2.11 22.72 -17.21
CA LYS A 413 1.18 23.84 -17.43
C LYS A 413 -0.18 23.34 -17.90
N MET A 414 -0.21 22.53 -18.95
CA MET A 414 -1.44 21.97 -19.50
C MET A 414 -2.23 21.16 -18.46
N THR A 415 -1.51 20.41 -17.60
CA THR A 415 -2.12 19.64 -16.51
C THR A 415 -2.72 20.56 -15.45
N LEU A 416 -2.04 21.63 -15.05
CA LEU A 416 -2.59 22.59 -14.10
C LEU A 416 -3.79 23.39 -14.63
N ASP A 417 -3.80 23.70 -15.93
CA ASP A 417 -4.93 24.34 -16.62
C ASP A 417 -6.16 23.41 -16.70
N ALA A 418 -5.94 22.09 -16.60
CA ALA A 418 -6.96 21.05 -16.57
C ALA A 418 -7.50 20.72 -15.16
N TYR A 419 -6.92 21.29 -14.09
CA TYR A 419 -7.30 20.98 -12.70
C TYR A 419 -8.58 21.72 -12.23
N PRO A 420 -9.45 21.05 -11.44
CA PRO A 420 -9.46 19.60 -11.15
C PRO A 420 -10.29 18.78 -12.16
N GLU A 421 -11.16 19.40 -12.95
CA GLU A 421 -12.29 18.71 -13.61
C GLU A 421 -11.86 17.74 -14.72
N LYS A 422 -10.69 17.95 -15.33
CA LYS A 422 -10.20 17.12 -16.44
C LYS A 422 -9.08 16.18 -16.01
N TRP A 423 -8.76 16.10 -14.72
CA TRP A 423 -7.76 15.17 -14.21
C TRP A 423 -8.32 13.76 -14.16
N TYR A 424 -7.60 12.82 -14.75
CA TYR A 424 -7.83 11.39 -14.58
C TYR A 424 -7.03 10.93 -13.37
N TRP A 425 -7.72 10.48 -12.33
CA TRP A 425 -7.11 10.05 -11.09
C TRP A 425 -7.15 8.53 -10.93
N THR A 426 -6.13 7.94 -10.30
CA THR A 426 -6.04 6.48 -10.19
C THR A 426 -6.89 5.93 -9.02
N ASN A 427 -6.45 6.10 -7.77
CA ASN A 427 -7.16 5.63 -6.57
C ASN A 427 -7.84 6.75 -5.78
N SER A 428 -7.31 7.97 -5.84
CA SER A 428 -7.87 9.17 -5.22
C SER A 428 -7.37 10.43 -5.93
N LEU A 429 -8.10 11.54 -5.84
CA LEU A 429 -7.66 12.83 -6.37
C LEU A 429 -6.51 13.40 -5.52
N THR A 430 -6.49 13.12 -4.23
CA THR A 430 -5.42 13.50 -3.29
C THR A 430 -4.07 12.95 -3.72
N ALA A 431 -4.05 11.70 -4.18
CA ALA A 431 -2.86 11.05 -4.71
C ALA A 431 -2.28 11.82 -5.92
N GLU A 432 -3.14 12.35 -6.79
CA GLU A 432 -2.72 13.15 -7.95
C GLU A 432 -2.15 14.51 -7.52
N ILE A 433 -2.84 15.19 -6.60
CA ILE A 433 -2.41 16.48 -6.03
C ILE A 433 -1.03 16.33 -5.39
N SER A 434 -0.84 15.28 -4.58
CA SER A 434 0.41 15.01 -3.88
C SER A 434 1.58 14.83 -4.85
N ARG A 435 1.35 14.17 -5.99
CA ARG A 435 2.41 13.92 -6.99
C ARG A 435 2.83 15.15 -7.75
N MET A 436 1.94 16.11 -7.97
CA MET A 436 2.27 17.34 -8.69
C MET A 436 3.27 18.23 -7.96
N ILE A 437 3.38 18.10 -6.64
CA ILE A 437 4.22 18.99 -5.82
C ILE A 437 5.71 18.82 -6.14
N LEU A 438 6.20 17.58 -6.31
CA LEU A 438 7.62 17.32 -6.58
C LEU A 438 8.13 17.97 -7.89
N PRO A 439 7.52 17.74 -9.08
CA PRO A 439 8.00 18.39 -10.30
C PRO A 439 7.87 19.91 -10.24
N LEU A 440 6.87 20.45 -9.54
CA LEU A 440 6.74 21.90 -9.32
C LEU A 440 7.83 22.46 -8.42
N ALA A 441 8.20 21.75 -7.34
CA ALA A 441 9.32 22.12 -6.49
C ALA A 441 10.63 22.13 -7.29
N PHE A 442 10.87 21.11 -8.11
CA PHE A 442 12.05 21.05 -8.98
C PHE A 442 12.03 22.13 -10.07
N LEU A 443 10.86 22.45 -10.64
CA LEU A 443 10.72 23.53 -11.61
C LEU A 443 11.12 24.88 -11.00
N VAL A 444 10.67 25.19 -9.78
CA VAL A 444 11.08 26.41 -9.07
C VAL A 444 12.60 26.45 -8.85
N ARG A 445 13.27 25.30 -8.64
CA ARG A 445 14.74 25.29 -8.47
C ARG A 445 15.50 25.67 -9.73
N VAL A 446 15.00 25.30 -10.92
CA VAL A 446 15.72 25.49 -12.19
C VAL A 446 15.23 26.71 -13.00
N ASP A 447 14.00 27.16 -12.74
CA ASP A 447 13.33 28.25 -13.45
C ASP A 447 12.44 29.02 -12.46
N ASP A 448 13.06 29.71 -11.50
CA ASP A 448 12.35 30.39 -10.41
C ASP A 448 11.63 31.65 -10.89
N THR A 449 10.32 31.54 -11.14
CA THR A 449 9.46 32.66 -11.55
C THR A 449 8.26 32.81 -10.61
N PRO A 450 7.63 34.01 -10.54
CA PRO A 450 6.39 34.19 -9.79
C PRO A 450 5.27 33.23 -10.22
N GLU A 451 5.17 32.92 -11.51
CA GLU A 451 4.18 31.97 -12.05
C GLU A 451 4.43 30.55 -11.53
N HIS A 452 5.68 30.06 -11.59
CA HIS A 452 6.01 28.72 -11.10
C HIS A 452 5.86 28.59 -9.58
N ARG A 453 6.21 29.63 -8.83
CA ARG A 453 5.93 29.68 -7.38
C ARG A 453 4.43 29.65 -7.08
N GLN A 454 3.62 30.35 -7.88
CA GLN A 454 2.16 30.32 -7.75
C GLN A 454 1.58 28.93 -8.07
N TRP A 455 2.10 28.24 -9.08
CA TRP A 455 1.69 26.88 -9.41
C TRP A 455 1.97 25.90 -8.26
N LEU A 456 3.18 25.96 -7.69
CA LEU A 456 3.55 25.16 -6.52
C LEU A 456 2.65 25.47 -5.32
N ASP A 457 2.47 26.75 -4.99
CA ASP A 457 1.61 27.19 -3.89
C ASP A 457 0.17 26.75 -4.04
N ARG A 458 -0.38 26.79 -5.27
CA ARG A 458 -1.72 26.26 -5.57
C ARG A 458 -1.81 24.79 -5.16
N MET A 459 -0.90 23.93 -5.63
CA MET A 459 -0.97 22.49 -5.35
C MET A 459 -0.70 22.15 -3.89
N VAL A 460 0.22 22.85 -3.22
CA VAL A 460 0.43 22.68 -1.77
C VAL A 460 -0.84 23.07 -1.01
N LYS A 461 -1.47 24.21 -1.32
CA LYS A 461 -2.74 24.61 -0.67
C LYS A 461 -3.86 23.61 -0.90
N GLU A 462 -3.99 23.05 -2.10
CA GLU A 462 -4.97 22.00 -2.38
C GLU A 462 -4.70 20.73 -1.56
N LEU A 463 -3.44 20.33 -1.38
CA LEU A 463 -3.07 19.22 -0.51
C LEU A 463 -3.46 19.51 0.95
N LEU A 464 -3.14 20.70 1.46
CA LEU A 464 -3.33 21.04 2.87
C LEU A 464 -4.80 21.17 3.28
N LYS A 465 -5.74 21.31 2.34
CA LYS A 465 -7.18 21.17 2.63
C LYS A 465 -7.55 19.81 3.23
N ASN A 466 -6.71 18.82 2.97
CA ASN A 466 -6.92 17.42 3.33
C ASN A 466 -6.01 16.96 4.47
N MET A 467 -5.11 17.83 4.96
CA MET A 467 -4.27 17.54 6.11
C MET A 467 -5.04 17.82 7.40
N VAL A 468 -5.32 16.76 8.16
CA VAL A 468 -6.01 16.85 9.46
C VAL A 468 -5.04 17.22 10.58
N ASP A 469 -5.56 17.56 11.76
CA ASP A 469 -4.78 18.11 12.89
C ASP A 469 -3.52 17.29 13.23
N CYS A 470 -3.64 15.96 13.28
CA CYS A 470 -2.53 15.06 13.60
C CYS A 470 -1.48 14.90 12.49
N GLY A 471 -1.61 15.61 11.36
CA GLY A 471 -0.66 15.59 10.24
C GLY A 471 -0.97 14.57 9.15
N ALA A 472 -1.93 13.66 9.38
CA ALA A 472 -2.39 12.73 8.35
C ALA A 472 -3.04 13.47 7.17
N ILE A 473 -2.95 12.90 5.97
CA ILE A 473 -3.59 13.45 4.77
C ILE A 473 -4.74 12.53 4.39
N GLN A 474 -5.97 13.00 4.54
CA GLN A 474 -7.17 12.26 4.20
C GLN A 474 -7.28 12.07 2.69
N ASP A 475 -7.67 10.87 2.25
CA ASP A 475 -7.95 10.62 0.84
C ASP A 475 -9.35 11.12 0.45
N MET A 476 -9.49 11.60 -0.79
CA MET A 476 -10.77 11.98 -1.38
C MET A 476 -10.78 11.79 -2.89
N PHE A 477 -11.99 11.63 -3.40
CA PHE A 477 -12.33 11.51 -4.80
C PHE A 477 -12.70 12.86 -5.42
N GLY A 478 -12.35 13.03 -6.69
CA GLY A 478 -13.02 13.98 -7.59
C GLY A 478 -14.31 13.38 -8.14
N ASP A 479 -14.71 13.78 -9.35
CA ASP A 479 -15.77 13.06 -10.07
C ASP A 479 -15.37 11.59 -10.27
N LEU A 480 -16.19 10.65 -9.80
CA LEU A 480 -15.96 9.21 -9.92
C LEU A 480 -15.80 8.73 -11.37
N LYS A 481 -16.38 9.44 -12.34
CA LYS A 481 -16.20 9.14 -13.78
C LYS A 481 -14.78 9.39 -14.27
N MET A 482 -14.02 10.20 -13.53
CA MET A 482 -12.62 10.51 -13.83
C MET A 482 -11.66 9.57 -13.10
N GLY A 483 -12.17 8.73 -12.19
CA GLY A 483 -11.39 7.72 -11.47
C GLY A 483 -11.16 6.47 -12.31
N LYS A 484 -9.91 6.02 -12.38
CA LYS A 484 -9.56 4.72 -12.98
C LYS A 484 -9.99 3.56 -12.08
N TYR A 485 -9.76 3.71 -10.78
CA TYR A 485 -10.12 2.74 -9.73
C TYR A 485 -10.93 3.44 -8.62
N PRO A 486 -12.18 3.87 -8.92
CA PRO A 486 -13.07 4.41 -7.90
C PRO A 486 -13.38 3.35 -6.82
N PRO A 487 -13.94 3.74 -5.67
CA PRO A 487 -14.39 2.77 -4.66
C PRO A 487 -15.40 1.80 -5.29
N PRO A 488 -15.47 0.54 -4.83
CA PRO A 488 -16.42 -0.42 -5.39
C PRO A 488 -17.85 0.13 -5.39
N GLN A 489 -18.54 0.01 -6.54
CA GLN A 489 -19.91 0.51 -6.72
C GLN A 489 -20.97 -0.57 -6.50
N SER A 490 -20.55 -1.79 -6.15
CA SER A 490 -21.40 -2.88 -5.69
C SER A 490 -20.59 -3.89 -4.86
N ASN A 491 -21.28 -4.82 -4.20
CA ASN A 491 -20.65 -5.91 -3.47
C ASN A 491 -19.85 -6.85 -4.40
N GLU A 492 -20.33 -7.08 -5.63
CA GLU A 492 -19.71 -7.95 -6.62
C GLU A 492 -18.35 -7.42 -7.08
N GLN A 493 -18.19 -6.09 -7.14
CA GLN A 493 -16.97 -5.40 -7.54
C GLN A 493 -15.91 -5.32 -6.41
N TYR A 494 -16.26 -5.67 -5.18
CA TYR A 494 -15.29 -5.69 -4.09
C TYR A 494 -14.19 -6.74 -4.37
N GLY A 495 -12.91 -6.40 -4.24
CA GLY A 495 -11.82 -7.37 -4.43
C GLY A 495 -11.54 -7.81 -5.88
N THR A 496 -12.09 -7.12 -6.89
CA THR A 496 -11.91 -7.52 -8.30
C THR A 496 -10.86 -6.74 -9.08
N THR A 497 -10.48 -5.56 -8.60
CA THR A 497 -9.53 -4.64 -9.23
C THR A 497 -8.63 -4.00 -8.18
N GLU A 498 -7.69 -3.15 -8.60
CA GLU A 498 -7.15 -2.11 -7.70
C GLU A 498 -8.30 -1.23 -7.19
N ALA A 499 -8.14 -0.68 -5.99
CA ALA A 499 -9.20 0.08 -5.34
C ALA A 499 -8.68 1.15 -4.38
N SER A 500 -9.55 2.09 -4.03
CA SER A 500 -9.32 3.04 -2.95
C SER A 500 -9.49 2.39 -1.57
N LEU A 501 -8.84 2.99 -0.56
CA LEU A 501 -8.96 2.61 0.84
C LEU A 501 -10.20 3.18 1.54
N ILE A 502 -10.92 4.10 0.90
CA ILE A 502 -12.17 4.67 1.41
C ILE A 502 -13.35 4.25 0.55
N GLN A 503 -14.56 4.32 1.10
CA GLN A 503 -15.80 4.15 0.33
C GLN A 503 -16.40 5.51 -0.06
N ASN A 504 -16.31 6.51 0.83
CA ASN A 504 -16.87 7.84 0.64
C ASN A 504 -15.87 8.93 1.07
N ASN A 505 -15.97 10.10 0.44
CA ASN A 505 -15.24 11.28 0.93
C ASN A 505 -15.64 11.56 2.37
N GLY A 506 -14.64 11.71 3.25
CA GLY A 506 -14.83 11.91 4.69
C GLY A 506 -14.53 10.67 5.53
N ASP A 507 -14.38 9.48 4.94
CA ASP A 507 -13.86 8.32 5.69
C ASP A 507 -12.44 8.63 6.21
N PRO A 508 -12.10 8.29 7.47
CA PRO A 508 -10.90 8.76 8.15
C PRO A 508 -9.61 8.00 7.79
N ALA A 509 -9.47 7.58 6.52
CA ALA A 509 -8.29 6.86 6.06
C ALA A 509 -7.28 7.79 5.37
N THR A 510 -6.01 7.46 5.57
CA THR A 510 -4.91 7.97 4.76
C THR A 510 -4.24 6.83 3.98
N ASP A 511 -3.89 7.08 2.71
CA ASP A 511 -3.16 6.14 1.85
C ASP A 511 -1.67 6.49 1.87
N LEU A 512 -0.85 5.62 2.46
CA LEU A 512 0.59 5.80 2.55
C LEU A 512 1.34 5.37 1.27
N LEU A 513 0.69 4.62 0.39
CA LEU A 513 1.25 4.13 -0.87
C LEU A 513 1.06 5.16 -1.99
N TYR A 514 -0.15 5.69 -2.10
CA TYR A 514 -0.51 6.57 -3.20
C TYR A 514 -0.63 8.04 -2.81
N THR A 515 -0.64 8.43 -1.55
CA THR A 515 -0.78 9.85 -1.16
C THR A 515 0.38 10.33 -0.31
N THR A 516 0.56 9.72 0.86
CA THR A 516 1.32 10.32 1.97
C THR A 516 2.83 10.39 1.72
N ASN A 517 3.42 9.32 1.18
CA ASN A 517 4.84 9.29 0.81
C ASN A 517 5.19 10.39 -0.23
N TRP A 518 4.31 10.63 -1.21
CA TRP A 518 4.52 11.66 -2.23
C TRP A 518 4.32 13.06 -1.70
N ALA A 519 3.32 13.24 -0.85
CA ALA A 519 3.14 14.49 -0.13
C ALA A 519 4.37 14.81 0.73
N PHE A 520 4.93 13.82 1.43
CA PHE A 520 6.10 14.02 2.28
C PHE A 520 7.32 14.44 1.48
N LEU A 521 7.63 13.73 0.39
CA LEU A 521 8.72 14.08 -0.51
C LEU A 521 8.50 15.45 -1.18
N GLY A 522 7.29 15.70 -1.67
CA GLY A 522 6.94 16.96 -2.33
C GLY A 522 7.04 18.16 -1.37
N LEU A 523 6.51 18.06 -0.15
CA LEU A 523 6.56 19.12 0.86
C LEU A 523 7.99 19.42 1.28
N HIS A 524 8.81 18.39 1.47
CA HIS A 524 10.24 18.55 1.76
C HIS A 524 10.94 19.34 0.65
N GLU A 525 10.81 18.91 -0.60
CA GLU A 525 11.46 19.60 -1.73
C GLU A 525 10.87 21.00 -1.97
N ALA A 526 9.57 21.20 -1.74
CA ALA A 526 8.93 22.51 -1.85
C ALA A 526 9.46 23.49 -0.79
N ALA A 527 9.62 23.03 0.46
CA ALA A 527 10.20 23.83 1.53
C ALA A 527 11.63 24.23 1.20
N PHE A 528 12.46 23.30 0.69
CA PHE A 528 13.83 23.57 0.25
C PHE A 528 13.90 24.53 -0.95
N ALA A 529 13.04 24.36 -1.96
CA ALA A 529 13.06 25.19 -3.16
C ALA A 529 12.62 26.63 -2.88
N THR A 530 11.77 26.86 -1.88
CA THR A 530 11.13 28.16 -1.65
C THR A 530 11.54 28.88 -0.37
N GLY A 531 12.03 28.16 0.64
CA GLY A 531 12.20 28.67 2.00
C GLY A 531 10.89 28.98 2.72
N ASN A 532 9.74 28.53 2.20
CA ASN A 532 8.43 28.84 2.76
C ASN A 532 8.20 28.08 4.08
N LYS A 533 8.01 28.85 5.16
CA LYS A 533 7.79 28.32 6.52
C LYS A 533 6.53 27.46 6.63
N SER A 534 5.44 27.80 5.94
CA SER A 534 4.20 27.01 6.02
C SER A 534 4.35 25.63 5.37
N TYR A 535 5.19 25.51 4.34
CA TYR A 535 5.49 24.21 3.72
C TYR A 535 6.31 23.35 4.67
N LYS A 536 7.28 23.98 5.35
CA LYS A 536 8.09 23.33 6.38
C LYS A 536 7.24 22.84 7.56
N GLU A 537 6.32 23.68 8.05
CA GLU A 537 5.39 23.30 9.13
C GLU A 537 4.48 22.12 8.73
N ALA A 538 3.99 22.09 7.48
CA ALA A 538 3.23 20.96 6.97
C ALA A 538 4.07 19.67 6.85
N GLU A 539 5.31 19.80 6.37
CA GLU A 539 6.29 18.72 6.31
C GLU A 539 6.57 18.14 7.71
N ASP A 540 6.73 19.02 8.72
CA ASP A 540 7.01 18.63 10.11
C ASP A 540 5.84 17.89 10.75
N ARG A 541 4.61 18.37 10.57
CA ARG A 541 3.40 17.68 11.04
C ARG A 541 3.26 16.30 10.42
N LEU A 542 3.59 16.18 9.13
CA LEU A 542 3.52 14.88 8.45
C LEU A 542 4.64 13.93 8.90
N ALA A 543 5.85 14.44 9.15
CA ALA A 543 6.94 13.64 9.73
C ALA A 543 6.56 13.11 11.13
N GLU A 544 5.96 13.97 11.95
CA GLU A 544 5.46 13.60 13.28
C GLU A 544 4.43 12.47 13.18
N PHE A 545 3.42 12.63 12.33
CA PHE A 545 2.40 11.62 12.05
C PHE A 545 3.03 10.27 11.67
N LEU A 546 3.91 10.28 10.66
CA LEU A 546 4.55 9.07 10.15
C LEU A 546 5.38 8.37 11.23
N CYS A 547 6.13 9.11 12.04
CA CYS A 547 6.91 8.53 13.13
C CYS A 547 6.02 7.93 14.23
N ARG A 548 4.86 8.54 14.51
CA ARG A 548 3.89 7.99 15.47
C ARG A 548 3.35 6.64 15.02
N ILE A 549 3.00 6.52 13.74
CA ILE A 549 2.30 5.35 13.21
C ILE A 549 3.22 4.22 12.74
N GLN A 550 4.54 4.42 12.68
CA GLN A 550 5.48 3.37 12.30
C GLN A 550 5.22 2.11 13.13
N VAL A 551 5.14 0.96 12.47
CA VAL A 551 4.75 -0.30 13.11
C VAL A 551 5.74 -0.68 14.20
N LYS A 552 5.21 -1.05 15.36
CA LYS A 552 5.92 -1.74 16.45
C LYS A 552 5.36 -3.14 16.62
N SER A 553 6.22 -4.15 16.62
CA SER A 553 5.83 -5.54 16.85
C SER A 553 6.95 -6.38 17.46
N ASP A 554 6.63 -7.05 18.57
CA ASP A 554 7.49 -8.08 19.16
C ASP A 554 7.19 -9.48 18.62
N ALA A 555 5.93 -9.73 18.26
CA ALA A 555 5.47 -11.02 17.74
C ALA A 555 5.84 -11.24 16.26
N HIS A 556 5.86 -10.17 15.47
CA HIS A 556 6.12 -10.22 14.02
C HIS A 556 7.29 -9.28 13.69
N LYS A 557 8.51 -9.70 14.04
CA LYS A 557 9.72 -8.88 13.88
C LYS A 557 9.98 -8.40 12.45
N TYR A 558 9.53 -9.15 11.44
CA TYR A 558 9.64 -8.75 10.03
C TYR A 558 8.70 -7.59 9.63
N LEU A 559 7.79 -7.18 10.52
CA LEU A 559 6.96 -5.98 10.38
C LEU A 559 7.44 -4.83 11.28
N ASP A 560 8.39 -5.05 12.20
CA ASP A 560 8.85 -3.96 13.07
C ASP A 560 9.65 -2.93 12.27
N GLY A 561 9.28 -1.65 12.39
CA GLY A 561 9.96 -0.55 11.70
C GLY A 561 9.41 -0.22 10.31
N VAL A 562 8.35 -0.88 9.86
CA VAL A 562 7.68 -0.60 8.58
C VAL A 562 6.52 0.37 8.72
N TRP A 563 6.02 0.83 7.58
CA TRP A 563 4.70 1.42 7.42
C TRP A 563 3.85 0.53 6.50
N MET A 564 2.57 0.34 6.85
CA MET A 564 1.59 -0.33 5.99
C MET A 564 0.76 0.70 5.21
N ARG A 565 0.07 0.28 4.16
CA ARG A 565 -0.65 1.19 3.24
C ARG A 565 -1.71 2.06 3.92
N SER A 566 -2.63 1.49 4.69
CA SER A 566 -3.81 2.22 5.18
C SER A 566 -3.76 2.49 6.68
N PHE A 567 -3.96 3.76 7.07
CA PHE A 567 -4.10 4.11 8.47
C PHE A 567 -5.38 4.91 8.71
N ASP A 568 -6.16 4.52 9.72
CA ASP A 568 -7.33 5.26 10.19
C ASP A 568 -6.90 6.18 11.33
N PHE A 569 -6.93 7.50 11.09
CA PHE A 569 -6.44 8.49 12.05
C PHE A 569 -7.45 8.87 13.15
N GLU A 570 -8.68 8.36 13.08
CA GLU A 570 -9.68 8.47 14.14
C GLU A 570 -9.61 7.27 15.08
N LYS A 571 -9.55 6.06 14.53
CA LYS A 571 -9.38 4.82 15.30
C LYS A 571 -7.95 4.66 15.83
N TRP A 572 -7.00 5.33 15.20
CA TRP A 572 -5.57 5.25 15.49
C TRP A 572 -5.02 3.82 15.34
N GLU A 573 -5.43 3.14 14.27
CA GLU A 573 -5.00 1.79 13.91
C GLU A 573 -4.90 1.61 12.40
N TYR A 574 -4.16 0.59 11.96
CA TYR A 574 -4.09 0.22 10.54
C TYR A 574 -5.43 -0.38 10.11
N TRP A 575 -6.22 0.39 9.34
CA TRP A 575 -7.58 0.04 8.92
C TRP A 575 -7.95 0.78 7.64
N GLY A 576 -8.71 0.11 6.76
CA GLY A 576 -9.29 0.71 5.57
C GLY A 576 -10.19 -0.26 4.79
N SER A 577 -10.86 0.24 3.75
CA SER A 577 -11.60 -0.58 2.79
C SER A 577 -10.62 -1.42 1.97
N SER A 578 -10.48 -2.69 2.33
CA SER A 578 -9.51 -3.63 1.76
C SER A 578 -10.02 -4.26 0.44
N ALA A 579 -10.50 -3.44 -0.48
CA ALA A 579 -11.07 -3.89 -1.76
C ALA A 579 -10.02 -4.15 -2.86
N ASP A 580 -8.77 -3.74 -2.62
CA ASP A 580 -7.69 -3.80 -3.60
C ASP A 580 -7.15 -5.23 -3.74
N ILE A 581 -7.06 -5.72 -4.99
CA ILE A 581 -6.61 -7.09 -5.30
C ILE A 581 -5.10 -7.30 -5.09
N GLY A 582 -4.28 -6.24 -5.18
CA GLY A 582 -2.82 -6.30 -5.08
C GLY A 582 -2.31 -5.80 -3.74
N TRP A 583 -2.69 -4.59 -3.38
CA TRP A 583 -2.08 -3.77 -2.32
C TRP A 583 -3.11 -3.33 -1.29
N SER A 584 -3.84 -4.25 -0.68
CA SER A 584 -4.87 -3.92 0.31
C SER A 584 -4.35 -3.28 1.62
N ALA A 585 -5.25 -2.94 2.56
CA ALA A 585 -4.99 -2.02 3.68
C ALA A 585 -3.74 -2.32 4.56
N TRP A 586 -3.40 -3.60 4.76
CA TRP A 586 -2.28 -4.02 5.62
C TRP A 586 -1.01 -4.38 4.87
N CYS A 587 -0.95 -4.20 3.54
CA CYS A 587 0.26 -4.51 2.80
C CYS A 587 1.44 -3.62 3.24
N VAL A 588 2.64 -4.16 3.07
CA VAL A 588 3.90 -3.44 3.23
C VAL A 588 4.59 -3.44 1.89
N GLU A 589 5.07 -2.30 1.43
CA GLU A 589 5.80 -2.16 0.18
C GLU A 589 7.17 -1.55 0.46
N SER A 590 8.24 -2.22 0.02
CA SER A 590 9.62 -1.80 0.24
C SER A 590 9.93 -0.51 -0.52
N GLY A 591 9.64 -0.52 -1.83
CA GLY A 591 9.51 0.68 -2.65
C GLY A 591 8.24 1.45 -2.30
N TRP A 592 8.08 2.63 -2.89
CA TRP A 592 6.95 3.52 -2.68
C TRP A 592 6.82 3.99 -1.22
N VAL A 593 6.20 3.21 -0.35
CA VAL A 593 5.88 3.60 1.03
C VAL A 593 7.16 3.74 1.84
N ASN A 594 7.85 2.62 2.09
CA ASN A 594 8.88 2.56 3.11
C ASN A 594 10.15 3.29 2.67
N SER A 595 10.53 3.17 1.39
CA SER A 595 11.74 3.76 0.83
C SER A 595 11.72 5.29 0.84
N TRP A 596 10.62 5.91 0.41
CA TRP A 596 10.53 7.36 0.31
C TRP A 596 10.28 8.03 1.67
N ILE A 597 9.54 7.38 2.58
CA ILE A 597 9.45 7.85 3.97
C ILE A 597 10.84 7.84 4.61
N ALA A 598 11.60 6.75 4.48
CA ALA A 598 12.97 6.66 4.98
C ALA A 598 13.89 7.69 4.31
N CYS A 599 13.74 7.89 3.00
CA CYS A 599 14.49 8.89 2.24
C CYS A 599 14.30 10.29 2.81
N VAL A 600 13.06 10.73 2.95
CA VAL A 600 12.77 12.09 3.43
C VAL A 600 13.19 12.25 4.89
N LEU A 601 12.98 11.27 5.77
CA LEU A 601 13.50 11.31 7.14
C LEU A 601 15.03 11.46 7.17
N ALA A 602 15.75 10.74 6.32
CA ALA A 602 17.21 10.86 6.20
C ALA A 602 17.64 12.24 5.69
N MET A 603 16.97 12.76 4.67
CA MET A 603 17.26 14.08 4.10
C MET A 603 16.93 15.21 5.09
N ARG A 604 15.85 15.09 5.86
CA ARG A 604 15.51 15.98 6.98
C ARG A 604 16.60 15.99 8.05
N GLN A 605 17.06 14.81 8.49
CA GLN A 605 18.15 14.71 9.47
C GLN A 605 19.43 15.37 8.94
N LYS A 606 19.66 15.33 7.63
CA LYS A 606 20.81 15.96 6.97
C LYS A 606 20.64 17.44 6.66
N GLY A 607 19.40 17.95 6.63
CA GLY A 607 19.11 19.29 6.15
C GLY A 607 19.45 19.47 4.67
N GLU A 608 19.24 18.42 3.86
CA GLU A 608 19.60 18.37 2.44
C GLU A 608 18.36 18.10 1.58
N SER A 609 18.44 18.37 0.28
CA SER A 609 17.41 18.04 -0.73
C SER A 609 17.88 16.86 -1.58
N ILE A 610 16.94 16.01 -2.05
CA ILE A 610 17.28 14.92 -2.96
C ILE A 610 17.78 15.43 -4.31
N PHE A 611 17.45 16.66 -4.70
CA PHE A 611 17.87 17.32 -5.93
C PHE A 611 19.36 17.67 -5.89
N ASN A 612 20.19 16.65 -6.06
CA ASN A 612 21.64 16.73 -5.95
C ASN A 612 22.31 16.94 -7.31
N LEU A 613 23.19 17.94 -7.43
CA LEU A 613 23.87 18.30 -8.67
C LEU A 613 25.37 17.94 -8.69
N THR A 614 25.85 17.11 -7.75
CA THR A 614 27.26 16.70 -7.67
C THR A 614 27.73 15.98 -8.95
N ALA A 615 26.81 15.37 -9.70
CA ALA A 615 27.10 14.66 -10.95
C ALA A 615 27.20 15.56 -12.20
N ASN A 616 26.94 16.86 -12.09
CA ASN A 616 26.71 17.75 -13.23
C ASN A 616 27.85 17.73 -14.26
N ASP A 617 29.11 17.83 -13.79
CA ASP A 617 30.27 17.83 -14.68
C ASP A 617 30.39 16.53 -15.49
N LYS A 618 30.02 15.38 -14.91
CA LYS A 618 30.04 14.09 -15.61
C LYS A 618 28.91 13.99 -16.63
N PHE A 619 27.69 14.33 -16.22
CA PHE A 619 26.50 14.27 -17.09
C PHE A 619 26.61 15.21 -18.29
N LYS A 620 27.16 16.42 -18.13
CA LYS A 620 27.46 17.34 -19.23
C LYS A 620 28.44 16.76 -20.25
N VAL A 621 29.40 15.95 -19.82
CA VAL A 621 30.39 15.33 -20.71
C VAL A 621 29.78 14.19 -21.52
N ILE A 622 28.98 13.32 -20.90
CA ILE A 622 28.42 12.14 -21.59
C ILE A 622 27.16 12.46 -22.42
N ALA A 623 26.43 13.53 -22.08
CA ALA A 623 25.14 13.83 -22.69
C ALA A 623 25.18 14.05 -24.21
N PRO A 624 26.08 14.86 -24.79
CA PRO A 624 26.05 15.14 -26.23
C PRO A 624 26.11 13.87 -27.10
N LYS A 625 27.02 12.95 -26.75
CA LYS A 625 27.19 11.68 -27.45
C LYS A 625 25.96 10.78 -27.32
N LEU A 626 25.43 10.63 -26.11
CA LEU A 626 24.26 9.77 -25.88
C LEU A 626 22.98 10.34 -26.49
N ILE A 627 22.82 11.67 -26.52
CA ILE A 627 21.71 12.33 -27.23
C ILE A 627 21.79 12.03 -28.73
N GLU A 628 22.95 12.24 -29.36
CA GLU A 628 23.15 11.94 -30.78
C GLU A 628 22.84 10.46 -31.08
N GLU A 629 23.38 9.56 -30.27
CA GLU A 629 23.18 8.12 -30.41
C GLU A 629 21.71 7.72 -30.29
N MET A 630 21.01 8.19 -29.25
CA MET A 630 19.64 7.76 -28.96
C MET A 630 18.58 8.47 -29.80
N PHE A 631 18.87 9.64 -30.36
CA PHE A 631 17.96 10.34 -31.27
C PHE A 631 18.27 10.08 -32.74
N THR A 632 19.23 9.19 -33.04
CA THR A 632 19.41 8.62 -34.38
C THR A 632 18.38 7.52 -34.62
N VAL A 633 17.57 7.68 -35.67
CA VAL A 633 16.57 6.68 -36.06
C VAL A 633 17.26 5.45 -36.64
N LYS A 634 16.91 4.28 -36.11
CA LYS A 634 17.42 2.99 -36.61
C LYS A 634 16.33 2.15 -37.25
N PRO A 635 16.70 1.27 -38.20
CA PRO A 635 15.78 0.27 -38.76
C PRO A 635 15.23 -0.62 -37.65
N LEU A 636 13.96 -0.99 -37.76
CA LEU A 636 13.37 -1.97 -36.84
C LEU A 636 13.88 -3.38 -37.18
N PRO A 637 14.10 -4.24 -36.17
CA PRO A 637 14.45 -5.63 -36.41
C PRO A 637 13.32 -6.33 -37.19
N ALA A 638 13.70 -7.28 -38.05
CA ALA A 638 12.72 -8.15 -38.72
C ALA A 638 11.87 -8.85 -37.65
N THR A 639 10.55 -8.94 -37.86
CA THR A 639 9.59 -9.45 -36.87
C THR A 639 9.99 -10.84 -36.36
N GLU A 640 10.62 -10.91 -35.19
CA GLU A 640 10.75 -12.15 -34.44
C GLU A 640 9.52 -12.34 -33.55
N LYS A 641 9.19 -13.61 -33.29
CA LYS A 641 8.16 -13.96 -32.30
C LYS A 641 8.56 -13.40 -30.94
N THR A 642 7.61 -12.75 -30.27
CA THR A 642 7.73 -12.31 -28.87
C THR A 642 8.28 -13.44 -28.01
N LYS A 643 9.40 -13.20 -27.32
CA LYS A 643 10.03 -14.20 -26.42
C LYS A 643 9.38 -14.22 -25.03
N TYR A 644 8.51 -13.27 -24.73
CA TYR A 644 7.93 -13.08 -23.40
C TYR A 644 6.43 -13.39 -23.41
N SER A 645 6.05 -14.44 -22.69
CA SER A 645 4.64 -14.77 -22.38
C SER A 645 4.45 -14.70 -20.87
N ALA A 646 4.31 -13.49 -20.31
CA ALA A 646 4.00 -13.37 -18.89
C ALA A 646 2.89 -12.33 -18.70
N SER A 647 1.71 -12.81 -18.29
CA SER A 647 0.77 -12.00 -17.51
C SER A 647 1.30 -11.93 -16.09
N MET A 648 1.42 -10.72 -15.54
CA MET A 648 1.94 -10.49 -14.19
C MET A 648 0.80 -9.90 -13.33
N PRO A 649 0.46 -10.51 -12.17
CA PRO A 649 -0.56 -9.97 -11.27
C PRO A 649 -0.19 -8.57 -10.74
N GLY A 650 -0.98 -7.56 -11.08
CA GLY A 650 -0.71 -6.15 -10.75
C GLY A 650 -0.18 -5.32 -11.91
N ALA A 651 0.13 -5.94 -13.07
CA ALA A 651 0.32 -5.18 -14.30
C ALA A 651 -1.05 -4.74 -14.85
N GLU A 652 -1.18 -3.48 -15.27
CA GLU A 652 -2.34 -2.98 -16.00
C GLU A 652 -2.56 -3.77 -17.29
N GLN A 653 -3.69 -4.45 -17.48
CA GLN A 653 -3.94 -5.26 -18.68
C GLN A 653 -4.26 -4.44 -19.92
#